data_AF-A0A3D5TDC5-F1
#
_entry.id   AF-A0A3D5TDC5-F1
#
_cell.length_a   1.000
_cell.length_b   1.000
_cell.length_c   1.000
_cell.angle_alpha   90.00
_cell.angle_beta   90.00
_cell.angle_gamma   90.00
#
_symmetry.space_group_name_H-M   'P 1'
#
loop_
_entity.id
_entity.type
_entity.pdbx_description
1 polymer ?
#
loop_
_entity_poly.entity_id
_entity_poly.type
_entity_poly.pdbx_seq_one_letter_code
_entity_poly.pdbx_strand_id
1 'polypeptide(L)'
;MKNWLKKSKRLIAGAISLICAMGMAFVLAFLGYSMNVVNRQGSYYTLDLFTDEENFEQTSTFYDFLHVDLSQLSEYMAVSSQMEKNGKYDSDKEIDIFAYDNRKRTVKPKVELPKLIYKTGDLIAWWNSEDSFSYESYGSTESMPEESMETTAENEETASYMIVAETADEMSEGEYRTETDTAYTTDEVALSDAVEEAQDDTTEQTMERLVEEYKPVNIDSLYDLTLPEGMTYDNVVRAVQQAACDLATNYAIYNNYKQVLKEDMNLKYLMVDPSGKVQYTNLDRSKDTDALITAMQECGVYMCYDYETDELVCDGVKAGNEVPYKSLLHSYRYSFPEGGKLYICVRTQADQGTNSKLLGKWNGHDTYAQAAKSYTMLKNKLPLMGFLMLLVIAGVLALFALAGYLAFIIMQPKREKEQLRYFDTWYTELAAAIAIGSAVLIGAVGLEIAASLSGSGYDTYSGQIGAKIFCGILLLTFFLLYLLLLAYTGSLVRRIKAGTFWKNSICYRILHIVKVVCKKCIHVICRGIRSVINHRSLAIRSFVPVYGGLLGLFLVNLFFAGVGVIGIAIFLDLIVIILYGLYIYYSNRTREKIVEGITRISEGDLTYQIDTEKMYGENKVMAEAVNQIGNAVQNAVTISMKDERLKADLITNVSHDIKTPLTSIINYVDLLKREDIQNEKAQEYIRILDEKSQRLKRLTLDLVEASKISSGNITLKMGQLNVSELFTQAIGEYEDKWKEKGLQIVADVEPKDGEPPYLIWADSDRTWRVLNNLFGNIYKYAMQGTRVYCDVRRTTAMKPCYAADDVCQTGKRESRNANEAYDASATNENRIEITIKNISAQPLNIAADELTERFIRGDVSRSTEGSGLGLSIAKNLVKAQGGEFEIYLDGDLFKVSIDFPAYTDNMH
;
A
#
# COMPACT_ATOMS: atom_id res chain seq x y z
N MET A 1 30.90 18.36 -11.22
CA MET A 1 31.23 16.96 -11.58
C MET A 1 32.56 16.47 -11.00
N LYS A 2 33.71 17.14 -11.25
CA LYS A 2 35.02 16.79 -10.63
C LYS A 2 35.01 16.72 -9.09
N ASN A 3 34.32 17.66 -8.42
CA ASN A 3 34.18 17.65 -6.94
C ASN A 3 33.28 16.51 -6.43
N TRP A 4 32.29 16.09 -7.21
CA TRP A 4 31.41 14.96 -6.88
C TRP A 4 32.17 13.62 -6.95
N LEU A 5 33.03 13.47 -7.96
CA LEU A 5 33.96 12.34 -8.13
C LEU A 5 35.05 12.24 -7.04
N LYS A 6 35.47 13.37 -6.46
CA LYS A 6 36.44 13.38 -5.35
C LYS A 6 35.77 13.02 -4.02
N LYS A 7 34.51 13.46 -3.82
CA LYS A 7 33.69 13.15 -2.64
C LYS A 7 33.25 11.68 -2.64
N SER A 8 32.93 11.11 -3.80
CA SER A 8 32.58 9.69 -3.95
C SER A 8 33.75 8.76 -3.61
N LYS A 9 34.99 9.10 -3.99
CA LYS A 9 36.19 8.30 -3.64
C LYS A 9 36.38 8.11 -2.12
N ARG A 10 36.13 9.13 -1.30
CA ARG A 10 36.25 9.06 0.17
C ARG A 10 35.10 8.27 0.81
N LEU A 11 33.87 8.45 0.32
CA LEU A 11 32.71 7.65 0.74
C LEU A 11 32.90 6.16 0.43
N ILE A 12 33.51 5.84 -0.71
CA ILE A 12 33.77 4.46 -1.13
C ILE A 12 34.91 3.84 -0.31
N ALA A 13 35.97 4.58 -0.01
CA ALA A 13 37.03 4.11 0.90
C ALA A 13 36.48 3.82 2.30
N GLY A 14 35.57 4.65 2.81
CA GLY A 14 34.87 4.41 4.07
C GLY A 14 33.92 3.22 4.03
N ALA A 15 33.24 2.99 2.90
CA ALA A 15 32.41 1.79 2.72
C ALA A 15 33.26 0.51 2.67
N ILE A 16 34.41 0.54 1.99
CA ILE A 16 35.36 -0.59 1.94
C ILE A 16 35.93 -0.88 3.34
N SER A 17 36.31 0.15 4.11
CA SER A 17 36.82 -0.06 5.47
C SER A 17 35.74 -0.60 6.43
N LEU A 18 34.49 -0.16 6.27
CA LEU A 18 33.37 -0.67 7.07
C LEU A 18 33.08 -2.14 6.73
N ILE A 19 33.17 -2.52 5.45
CA ILE A 19 33.02 -3.90 5.00
C ILE A 19 34.15 -4.78 5.54
N CYS A 20 35.39 -4.29 5.53
CA CYS A 20 36.53 -4.98 6.14
C CYS A 20 36.35 -5.14 7.65
N ALA A 21 35.89 -4.09 8.34
CA ALA A 21 35.62 -4.14 9.77
C ALA A 21 34.48 -5.11 10.11
N MET A 22 33.41 -5.16 9.31
CA MET A 22 32.31 -6.12 9.48
C MET A 22 32.74 -7.55 9.18
N GLY A 23 33.51 -7.79 8.11
CA GLY A 23 34.05 -9.11 7.79
C GLY A 23 35.07 -9.61 8.82
N MET A 24 35.84 -8.71 9.43
CA MET A 24 36.78 -9.05 10.50
C MET A 24 36.06 -9.28 11.82
N ALA A 25 35.07 -8.45 12.18
CA ALA A 25 34.18 -8.68 13.32
C ALA A 25 33.41 -9.99 13.18
N PHE A 26 33.07 -10.39 11.95
CA PHE A 26 32.44 -11.68 11.64
C PHE A 26 33.33 -12.87 11.96
N VAL A 27 34.58 -12.82 11.48
CA VAL A 27 35.57 -13.86 11.74
C VAL A 27 35.86 -13.94 13.25
N LEU A 28 35.98 -12.80 13.92
CA LEU A 28 36.20 -12.74 15.38
C LEU A 28 35.01 -13.28 16.19
N ALA A 29 33.77 -12.94 15.82
CA ALA A 29 32.57 -13.44 16.49
C ALA A 29 32.37 -14.97 16.30
N PHE A 30 32.87 -15.53 15.20
CA PHE A 30 32.76 -16.97 14.91
C PHE A 30 33.95 -17.78 15.45
N LEU A 31 35.13 -17.16 15.62
CA LEU A 31 36.30 -17.77 16.27
C LEU A 31 36.08 -17.99 17.79
N GLY A 32 35.16 -17.28 18.42
CA GLY A 32 34.78 -17.46 19.84
C GLY A 32 33.90 -18.70 20.11
N TYR A 33 34.18 -19.83 19.45
CA TYR A 33 33.38 -21.04 19.56
C TYR A 33 33.83 -21.92 20.74
N SER A 34 33.65 -21.44 21.96
CA SER A 34 33.67 -22.28 23.16
C SER A 34 32.24 -22.70 23.52
N MET A 35 32.08 -23.94 23.97
CA MET A 35 30.90 -24.34 24.73
C MET A 35 31.31 -24.51 26.18
N ASN A 36 30.62 -23.82 27.08
CA ASN A 36 30.87 -23.95 28.50
C ASN A 36 29.92 -25.00 29.05
N VAL A 37 30.46 -26.01 29.72
CA VAL A 37 29.71 -26.95 30.53
C VAL A 37 29.83 -26.54 31.98
N VAL A 38 28.73 -26.60 32.70
CA VAL A 38 28.70 -26.26 34.12
C VAL A 38 28.88 -27.54 34.94
N ASN A 39 29.86 -27.55 35.84
CA ASN A 39 29.95 -28.62 36.84
C ASN A 39 28.82 -28.48 37.88
N ARG A 40 28.78 -29.38 38.86
CA ARG A 40 27.70 -29.38 39.85
C ARG A 40 27.71 -28.15 40.77
N GLN A 41 28.86 -27.53 40.95
CA GLN A 41 29.07 -26.39 41.82
C GLN A 41 28.73 -25.05 41.15
N GLY A 42 28.46 -25.07 39.84
CA GLY A 42 28.22 -23.85 39.07
C GLY A 42 29.46 -23.33 38.33
N SER A 43 30.62 -24.00 38.44
CA SER A 43 31.85 -23.61 37.74
C SER A 43 31.75 -23.98 36.26
N TYR A 44 32.17 -23.05 35.40
CA TYR A 44 32.09 -23.17 33.95
C TYR A 44 33.41 -23.70 33.38
N TYR A 45 33.34 -24.83 32.66
CA TYR A 45 34.49 -25.42 31.98
C TYR A 45 34.29 -25.34 30.47
N THR A 46 35.31 -24.91 29.76
CA THR A 46 35.28 -24.89 28.30
C THR A 46 35.53 -26.31 27.77
N LEU A 47 34.60 -26.79 26.96
CA LEU A 47 34.73 -28.05 26.25
C LEU A 47 35.64 -27.84 25.03
N ASP A 48 36.85 -28.41 25.06
CA ASP A 48 37.72 -28.43 23.89
C ASP A 48 37.22 -29.49 22.90
N LEU A 49 37.02 -29.06 21.66
CA LEU A 49 36.45 -29.85 20.57
C LEU A 49 37.46 -30.24 19.50
N PHE A 50 38.65 -29.65 19.58
CA PHE A 50 39.73 -29.93 18.64
C PHE A 50 40.67 -31.03 19.17
N THR A 51 40.33 -31.64 20.30
CA THR A 51 41.02 -32.83 20.82
C THR A 51 40.72 -34.05 19.96
N ASP A 52 41.72 -34.90 19.74
CA ASP A 52 41.56 -36.15 18.97
C ASP A 52 40.69 -37.20 19.69
N GLU A 53 40.38 -37.00 20.97
CA GLU A 53 39.73 -37.97 21.86
C GLU A 53 38.31 -38.35 21.43
N GLU A 54 38.05 -39.65 21.23
CA GLU A 54 36.75 -40.16 20.77
C GLU A 54 35.62 -40.00 21.79
N ASN A 55 35.94 -40.21 23.06
CA ASN A 55 34.97 -40.27 24.15
C ASN A 55 35.14 -39.08 25.11
N PHE A 56 34.05 -38.68 25.77
CA PHE A 56 34.07 -37.55 26.71
C PHE A 56 34.99 -37.83 27.91
N GLU A 57 35.02 -39.08 28.34
CA GLU A 57 35.80 -39.66 29.43
C GLU A 57 37.32 -39.43 29.28
N GLN A 58 37.77 -39.18 28.06
CA GLN A 58 39.18 -38.95 27.72
C GLN A 58 39.54 -37.46 27.58
N THR A 59 38.60 -36.55 27.81
CA THR A 59 38.82 -35.11 27.67
C THR A 59 39.45 -34.49 28.94
N SER A 60 40.14 -33.36 28.79
CA SER A 60 40.61 -32.56 29.94
C SER A 60 39.44 -32.04 30.78
N THR A 61 38.31 -31.70 30.16
CA THR A 61 37.11 -31.27 30.88
C THR A 61 36.55 -32.38 31.78
N PHE A 62 36.58 -33.65 31.33
CA PHE A 62 36.21 -34.77 32.19
C PHE A 62 37.19 -34.97 33.33
N TYR A 63 38.50 -34.75 33.07
CA TYR A 63 39.50 -34.74 34.12
C TYR A 63 39.19 -33.70 35.19
N ASP A 64 38.89 -32.46 34.82
CA ASP A 64 38.58 -31.40 35.77
C ASP A 64 37.34 -31.75 36.61
N PHE A 65 36.30 -32.30 35.97
CA PHE A 65 35.07 -32.73 36.65
C PHE A 65 35.38 -33.80 37.69
N LEU A 66 36.08 -34.86 37.26
CA LEU A 66 36.38 -35.98 38.13
C LEU A 66 37.39 -35.59 39.21
N HIS A 67 38.38 -34.76 38.92
CA HIS A 67 39.36 -34.29 39.89
C HIS A 67 38.70 -33.53 41.05
N VAL A 68 37.80 -32.59 40.73
CA VAL A 68 37.04 -31.85 41.74
C VAL A 68 36.18 -32.81 42.56
N ASP A 69 35.41 -33.70 41.92
CA ASP A 69 34.55 -34.63 42.63
C ASP A 69 35.33 -35.65 43.48
N LEU A 70 36.50 -36.12 43.01
CA LEU A 70 37.39 -37.00 43.75
C LEU A 70 38.00 -36.30 44.97
N SER A 71 38.36 -35.03 44.85
CA SER A 71 38.90 -34.24 45.96
C SER A 71 37.85 -34.14 47.06
N GLN A 72 36.63 -33.76 46.70
CA GLN A 72 35.50 -33.66 47.64
C GLN A 72 35.11 -35.00 48.26
N LEU A 73 35.11 -36.06 47.46
CA LEU A 73 34.82 -37.41 47.95
C LEU A 73 35.89 -37.85 48.97
N SER A 74 37.17 -37.62 48.66
CA SER A 74 38.28 -38.00 49.53
C SER A 74 38.29 -37.19 50.82
N GLU A 75 38.05 -35.88 50.73
CA GLU A 75 37.88 -34.98 51.87
C GLU A 75 36.69 -35.40 52.74
N TYR A 76 35.54 -35.69 52.12
CA TYR A 76 34.36 -36.18 52.83
C TYR A 76 34.62 -37.49 53.56
N MET A 77 35.27 -38.47 52.91
CA MET A 77 35.58 -39.76 53.53
C MET A 77 36.62 -39.61 54.66
N ALA A 78 37.62 -38.74 54.49
CA ALA A 78 38.61 -38.42 55.51
C ALA A 78 38.00 -37.75 56.75
N VAL A 79 37.10 -36.79 56.54
CA VAL A 79 36.34 -36.14 57.62
C VAL A 79 35.39 -37.14 58.28
N SER A 80 34.70 -37.96 57.49
CA SER A 80 33.78 -38.97 58.00
C SER A 80 34.52 -40.02 58.84
N SER A 81 35.73 -40.43 58.44
CA SER A 81 36.53 -41.38 59.24
C SER A 81 36.97 -40.82 60.59
N GLN A 82 36.98 -39.50 60.77
CA GLN A 82 37.29 -38.84 62.03
C GLN A 82 36.06 -38.73 62.95
N MET A 83 34.86 -38.63 62.40
CA MET A 83 33.65 -38.31 63.19
C MET A 83 32.61 -39.42 63.25
N GLU A 84 32.66 -40.39 62.33
CA GLU A 84 31.66 -41.46 62.26
C GLU A 84 32.12 -42.73 62.99
N LYS A 85 31.12 -43.47 63.48
CA LYS A 85 31.22 -44.87 63.91
C LYS A 85 30.06 -45.64 63.30
N ASN A 86 30.36 -46.72 62.57
CA ASN A 86 29.37 -47.49 61.79
C ASN A 86 28.52 -46.67 60.79
N GLY A 87 29.11 -45.63 60.18
CA GLY A 87 28.45 -44.82 59.14
C GLY A 87 27.44 -43.80 59.67
N LYS A 88 27.54 -43.42 60.94
CA LYS A 88 26.77 -42.34 61.56
C LYS A 88 27.72 -41.48 62.39
N TYR A 89 27.47 -40.16 62.40
CA TYR A 89 28.15 -39.23 63.29
C TYR A 89 28.02 -39.70 64.74
N ASP A 90 29.15 -39.76 65.44
CA ASP A 90 29.27 -40.20 66.83
C ASP A 90 29.96 -39.09 67.63
N SER A 91 29.18 -38.33 68.39
CA SER A 91 29.69 -37.24 69.25
C SER A 91 30.55 -37.75 70.40
N ASP A 92 30.36 -39.01 70.81
CA ASP A 92 31.11 -39.66 71.88
C ASP A 92 32.40 -40.33 71.38
N LYS A 93 32.75 -40.13 70.11
CA LYS A 93 33.97 -40.70 69.55
C LYS A 93 35.19 -40.05 70.21
N GLU A 94 36.04 -40.90 70.78
CA GLU A 94 37.28 -40.51 71.42
C GLU A 94 38.39 -40.31 70.38
N ILE A 95 39.08 -39.18 70.45
CA ILE A 95 40.24 -38.86 69.63
C ILE A 95 41.43 -38.48 70.51
N ASP A 96 42.62 -38.91 70.12
CA ASP A 96 43.87 -38.49 70.73
C ASP A 96 44.39 -37.24 70.01
N ILE A 97 44.44 -36.10 70.72
CA ILE A 97 44.76 -34.77 70.17
C ILE A 97 46.13 -34.76 69.49
N PHE A 98 47.16 -35.31 70.14
CA PHE A 98 48.50 -35.31 69.57
C PHE A 98 48.60 -36.23 68.35
N ALA A 99 47.93 -37.39 68.38
CA ALA A 99 47.85 -38.26 67.21
C ALA A 99 47.04 -37.60 66.07
N TYR A 100 46.00 -36.85 66.42
CA TYR A 100 45.17 -36.10 65.48
C TYR A 100 45.98 -35.00 64.79
N ASP A 101 46.66 -34.12 65.52
CA ASP A 101 47.41 -33.01 64.92
C ASP A 101 48.61 -33.48 64.08
N ASN A 102 49.19 -34.63 64.46
CA ASN A 102 50.29 -35.24 63.70
C ASN A 102 49.81 -36.12 62.53
N ARG A 103 48.50 -36.30 62.31
CA ARG A 103 47.95 -37.26 61.33
C ARG A 103 48.39 -37.04 59.89
N LYS A 104 48.55 -35.78 59.47
CA LYS A 104 48.93 -35.41 58.10
C LYS A 104 50.45 -35.41 57.87
N ARG A 105 51.26 -35.67 58.89
CA ARG A 105 52.72 -35.50 58.83
C ARG A 105 53.40 -36.75 58.26
N THR A 106 54.29 -36.55 57.28
CA THR A 106 55.08 -37.61 56.64
C THR A 106 56.20 -38.12 57.55
N VAL A 107 56.72 -37.27 58.43
CA VAL A 107 57.79 -37.60 59.39
C VAL A 107 57.17 -37.82 60.77
N LYS A 108 57.30 -39.04 61.30
CA LYS A 108 56.84 -39.35 62.66
C LYS A 108 57.72 -38.62 63.69
N PRO A 109 57.12 -38.10 64.78
CA PRO A 109 57.90 -37.48 65.85
C PRO A 109 58.93 -38.47 66.42
N LYS A 110 60.14 -37.99 66.69
CA LYS A 110 61.24 -38.79 67.24
C LYS A 110 61.03 -39.19 68.71
N VAL A 111 60.03 -38.59 69.36
CA VAL A 111 59.68 -38.79 70.77
C VAL A 111 58.24 -39.29 70.87
N GLU A 112 57.99 -40.21 71.78
CA GLU A 112 56.64 -40.72 72.06
C GLU A 112 55.83 -39.63 72.77
N LEU A 113 54.75 -39.17 72.12
CA LEU A 113 53.89 -38.12 72.64
C LEU A 113 52.90 -38.70 73.67
N PRO A 114 52.54 -37.94 74.72
CA PRO A 114 51.55 -38.39 75.68
C PRO A 114 50.17 -38.52 75.02
N LYS A 115 49.32 -39.41 75.52
CA LYS A 115 47.95 -39.55 75.01
C LYS A 115 47.07 -38.51 75.66
N LEU A 116 46.42 -37.68 74.85
CA LEU A 116 45.45 -36.69 75.34
C LEU A 116 44.12 -36.92 74.63
N ILE A 117 43.16 -37.51 75.35
CA ILE A 117 41.92 -38.01 74.73
C ILE A 117 40.77 -37.06 75.02
N TYR A 118 40.07 -36.64 73.97
CA TYR A 118 38.84 -35.86 74.05
C TYR A 118 37.72 -36.49 73.21
N LYS A 119 36.47 -36.19 73.54
CA LYS A 119 35.33 -36.51 72.69
C LYS A 119 35.22 -35.48 71.56
N THR A 120 34.95 -35.95 70.35
CA THR A 120 34.80 -35.08 69.17
C THR A 120 33.68 -34.06 69.33
N GLY A 121 32.54 -34.46 69.90
CA GLY A 121 31.40 -33.56 70.12
C GLY A 121 31.70 -32.42 71.09
N ASP A 122 32.46 -32.71 72.15
CA ASP A 122 32.82 -31.75 73.18
C ASP A 122 33.75 -30.67 72.62
N LEU A 123 34.77 -31.04 71.84
CA LEU A 123 35.68 -30.07 71.20
C LEU A 123 34.96 -29.19 70.17
N ILE A 124 34.07 -29.77 69.37
CA ILE A 124 33.27 -29.00 68.39
C ILE A 124 32.34 -28.02 69.13
N ALA A 125 31.73 -28.45 70.23
CA ALA A 125 30.88 -27.58 71.06
C ALA A 125 31.69 -26.46 71.73
N TRP A 126 32.89 -26.79 72.24
CA TRP A 126 33.79 -25.83 72.88
C TRP A 126 34.26 -24.75 71.89
N TRP A 127 34.63 -25.12 70.67
CA TRP A 127 35.01 -24.17 69.62
C TRP A 127 33.85 -23.24 69.23
N ASN A 128 32.62 -23.78 69.12
CA ASN A 128 31.44 -23.01 68.72
C ASN A 128 30.71 -22.29 69.88
N SER A 129 31.26 -22.31 71.09
CA SER A 129 30.72 -21.58 72.25
C SER A 129 30.88 -20.06 72.08
N GLU A 130 30.13 -19.25 72.84
CA GLU A 130 30.15 -17.77 72.69
C GLU A 130 31.52 -17.14 73.01
N ASP A 131 32.29 -17.73 73.93
CA ASP A 131 33.57 -17.20 74.43
C ASP A 131 34.80 -18.04 73.99
N SER A 132 34.63 -19.01 73.07
CA SER A 132 35.63 -19.95 72.50
C SER A 132 37.00 -19.95 73.20
N PHE A 133 37.27 -20.94 74.07
CA PHE A 133 38.54 -21.08 74.81
C PHE A 133 38.92 -19.85 75.65
N SER A 134 38.11 -19.52 76.67
CA SER A 134 38.37 -18.43 77.62
C SER A 134 39.58 -18.66 78.54
N TYR A 135 40.24 -17.58 78.96
CA TYR A 135 41.41 -17.61 79.85
C TYR A 135 41.18 -16.81 81.14
N GLU A 136 41.74 -17.31 82.24
CA GLU A 136 41.80 -16.62 83.53
C GLU A 136 43.25 -16.20 83.83
N SER A 137 43.46 -14.94 84.20
CA SER A 137 44.77 -14.43 84.61
C SER A 137 45.11 -14.88 86.04
N TYR A 138 46.25 -15.54 86.23
CA TYR A 138 46.73 -16.01 87.53
C TYR A 138 47.95 -15.20 88.01
N GLY A 139 47.87 -14.73 89.26
CA GLY A 139 48.97 -14.05 89.96
C GLY A 139 49.89 -15.04 90.69
N SER A 140 51.20 -14.79 90.67
CA SER A 140 52.28 -15.62 91.20
C SER A 140 52.28 -15.77 92.73
N THR A 141 51.39 -16.58 93.32
CA THR A 141 51.51 -16.98 94.74
C THR A 141 51.14 -18.42 95.10
N GLU A 142 50.88 -19.32 94.16
CA GLU A 142 50.77 -20.78 94.44
C GLU A 142 51.65 -21.61 93.50
N SER A 143 52.42 -22.52 94.09
CA SER A 143 53.52 -23.26 93.50
C SER A 143 53.07 -24.40 92.57
N MET A 144 53.35 -24.26 91.27
CA MET A 144 53.54 -25.40 90.34
C MET A 144 55.04 -25.72 90.21
N PRO A 145 55.41 -26.97 89.86
CA PRO A 145 56.80 -27.45 89.92
C PRO A 145 57.73 -26.67 88.97
N GLU A 146 58.85 -26.19 89.52
CA GLU A 146 59.90 -25.36 88.92
C GLU A 146 60.70 -26.00 87.75
N GLU A 147 60.21 -27.06 87.10
CA GLU A 147 60.91 -27.70 85.97
C GLU A 147 60.39 -27.29 84.58
N SER A 148 59.52 -26.27 84.48
CA SER A 148 58.91 -25.85 83.19
C SER A 148 59.30 -24.45 82.70
N MET A 149 60.29 -23.80 83.33
CA MET A 149 60.71 -22.45 82.96
C MET A 149 62.23 -22.32 82.82
N GLU A 150 62.78 -22.86 81.73
CA GLU A 150 64.02 -22.34 81.14
C GLU A 150 63.74 -21.87 79.71
N THR A 151 63.55 -20.55 79.56
CA THR A 151 63.64 -19.86 78.28
C THR A 151 65.11 -19.58 77.98
N THR A 152 65.78 -20.50 77.28
CA THR A 152 67.03 -20.19 76.57
C THR A 152 66.71 -19.92 75.09
N ALA A 153 66.68 -18.63 74.76
CA ALA A 153 66.85 -18.17 73.40
C ALA A 153 68.31 -18.42 72.99
N GLU A 154 68.56 -19.52 72.27
CA GLU A 154 69.70 -19.79 71.37
C GLU A 154 69.67 -21.29 71.03
N ASN A 155 68.95 -21.65 69.96
CA ASN A 155 69.20 -22.79 69.06
C ASN A 155 67.98 -22.98 68.13
N GLU A 156 68.12 -22.70 66.85
CA GLU A 156 67.13 -22.95 65.78
C GLU A 156 66.82 -24.46 65.55
N GLU A 157 67.30 -25.37 66.40
CA GLU A 157 67.05 -26.82 66.30
C GLU A 157 66.07 -27.39 67.35
N THR A 158 65.50 -26.56 68.25
CA THR A 158 64.58 -27.03 69.31
C THR A 158 63.10 -26.71 69.08
N ALA A 159 62.69 -26.41 67.84
CA ALA A 159 61.29 -26.31 67.43
C ALA A 159 60.71 -27.65 66.93
N SER A 160 61.12 -28.78 67.52
CA SER A 160 60.85 -30.12 66.94
C SER A 160 59.68 -30.87 67.59
N TYR A 161 58.55 -30.17 67.80
CA TYR A 161 57.28 -30.82 68.18
C TYR A 161 56.07 -30.24 67.42
N MET A 162 56.15 -28.97 67.03
CA MET A 162 55.12 -28.25 66.25
C MET A 162 55.81 -27.42 65.16
N ILE A 163 56.30 -28.06 64.10
CA ILE A 163 56.70 -27.33 62.88
C ILE A 163 55.44 -27.14 62.04
N VAL A 164 55.17 -25.86 61.75
CA VAL A 164 54.16 -25.35 60.82
C VAL A 164 54.24 -26.14 59.50
N ALA A 165 53.09 -26.50 58.94
CA ALA A 165 53.02 -27.25 57.69
C ALA A 165 53.71 -26.49 56.55
N GLU A 166 54.97 -26.81 56.26
CA GLU A 166 55.49 -26.65 54.90
C GLU A 166 54.71 -27.63 54.04
N THR A 167 53.79 -27.08 53.24
CA THR A 167 53.14 -27.78 52.15
C THR A 167 54.21 -28.45 51.31
N ALA A 168 54.04 -29.74 51.06
CA ALA A 168 54.88 -30.52 50.16
C ALA A 168 54.76 -29.96 48.74
N ASP A 169 55.57 -28.96 48.43
CA ASP A 169 55.69 -28.33 47.13
C ASP A 169 57.07 -28.66 46.55
N GLU A 170 57.36 -29.95 46.45
CA GLU A 170 58.48 -30.45 45.64
C GLU A 170 58.08 -31.76 44.94
N MET A 171 57.23 -31.68 43.92
CA MET A 171 57.31 -32.57 42.75
C MET A 171 56.77 -31.87 41.48
N SER A 172 57.72 -31.35 40.71
CA SER A 172 57.72 -31.00 39.27
C SER A 172 56.81 -29.88 38.75
N GLU A 173 57.47 -28.82 38.31
CA GLU A 173 57.05 -27.85 37.30
C GLU A 173 56.33 -28.50 36.10
N GLY A 174 55.17 -27.94 35.76
CA GLY A 174 54.47 -28.19 34.52
C GLY A 174 53.33 -27.19 34.37
N GLU A 175 53.55 -26.17 33.54
CA GLU A 175 52.55 -25.19 33.09
C GLU A 175 51.12 -25.72 33.04
N TYR A 176 50.17 -25.08 33.73
CA TYR A 176 48.87 -24.67 33.18
C TYR A 176 48.23 -23.62 34.10
N ARG A 177 48.09 -22.39 33.59
CA ARG A 177 47.20 -21.37 34.16
C ARG A 177 45.80 -21.59 33.60
N THR A 178 44.81 -21.72 34.48
CA THR A 178 43.43 -21.39 34.16
C THR A 178 42.81 -20.64 35.33
N GLU A 179 42.42 -19.40 35.04
CA GLU A 179 41.55 -18.56 35.85
C GLU A 179 40.18 -19.24 35.98
N THR A 180 39.76 -19.55 37.21
CA THR A 180 38.41 -19.32 37.79
C THR A 180 38.18 -20.27 38.97
N ASP A 181 38.87 -20.03 40.08
CA ASP A 181 38.40 -20.48 41.38
C ASP A 181 37.52 -19.39 41.99
N THR A 182 36.21 -19.64 41.97
CA THR A 182 35.29 -19.06 42.96
C THR A 182 35.12 -20.09 44.07
N ALA A 183 36.21 -20.34 44.78
CA ALA A 183 36.15 -21.01 46.06
C ALA A 183 35.82 -19.97 47.12
N TYR A 184 34.85 -20.30 47.96
CA TYR A 184 34.61 -19.61 49.21
C TYR A 184 35.95 -19.44 49.92
N THR A 185 36.42 -18.20 50.03
CA THR A 185 37.38 -17.83 51.06
C THR A 185 36.71 -18.15 52.38
N THR A 186 37.00 -19.31 52.96
CA THR A 186 37.07 -19.38 54.41
C THR A 186 38.03 -18.27 54.79
N ASP A 187 37.50 -17.25 55.47
CA ASP A 187 38.31 -16.26 56.14
C ASP A 187 39.34 -17.04 56.96
N GLU A 188 40.57 -17.14 56.45
CA GLU A 188 41.74 -17.14 57.30
C GLU A 188 41.67 -15.80 58.02
N VAL A 189 40.92 -15.78 59.13
CA VAL A 189 41.05 -14.73 60.12
C VAL A 189 42.49 -14.81 60.54
N ALA A 190 43.23 -13.80 60.10
CA ALA A 190 44.56 -13.47 60.53
C ALA A 190 44.68 -13.66 62.04
N LEU A 191 45.25 -14.79 62.44
CA LEU A 191 45.92 -14.94 63.72
C LEU A 191 47.44 -14.78 63.51
N SER A 192 47.82 -13.84 62.63
CA SER A 192 49.20 -13.43 62.39
C SER A 192 49.44 -11.94 62.64
N ASP A 193 48.40 -11.14 62.91
CA ASP A 193 48.52 -9.68 63.06
C ASP A 193 48.30 -9.25 64.51
N ALA A 194 49.12 -9.78 65.43
CA ALA A 194 49.20 -9.27 66.79
C ALA A 194 50.54 -9.52 67.48
N VAL A 195 51.68 -9.38 66.77
CA VAL A 195 52.97 -9.21 67.46
C VAL A 195 53.86 -8.25 66.68
N GLU A 196 53.55 -6.96 66.79
CA GLU A 196 54.57 -5.91 66.67
C GLU A 196 54.09 -4.66 67.40
N GLU A 197 54.32 -4.61 68.72
CA GLU A 197 54.69 -3.41 69.48
C GLU A 197 54.72 -3.74 70.98
N ALA A 198 55.93 -3.91 71.52
CA ALA A 198 56.25 -3.49 72.88
C ALA A 198 57.76 -3.53 73.09
N GLN A 199 58.38 -2.36 73.13
CA GLN A 199 59.72 -2.18 73.69
C GLN A 199 59.56 -1.57 75.08
N ASP A 200 60.03 -2.31 76.07
CA ASP A 200 60.46 -1.90 77.42
C ASP A 200 59.43 -1.24 78.36
N ASP A 201 58.85 -2.02 79.28
CA ASP A 201 58.82 -1.68 80.71
C ASP A 201 58.47 -2.91 81.57
N THR A 202 59.12 -3.02 82.73
CA THR A 202 58.92 -4.08 83.73
C THR A 202 57.45 -4.27 84.10
N THR A 203 56.87 -5.42 83.74
CA THR A 203 55.53 -5.83 84.19
C THR A 203 55.59 -7.27 84.72
N GLU A 204 54.98 -7.51 85.87
CA GLU A 204 54.84 -8.82 86.51
C GLU A 204 54.41 -9.88 85.48
N GLN A 205 55.10 -11.03 85.44
CA GLN A 205 54.65 -12.18 84.64
C GLN A 205 53.35 -12.74 85.22
N THR A 206 52.21 -12.22 84.78
CA THR A 206 50.92 -12.89 84.92
C THR A 206 50.85 -14.02 83.90
N MET A 207 50.64 -15.25 84.38
CA MET A 207 50.40 -16.40 83.49
C MET A 207 48.91 -16.53 83.23
N GLU A 208 48.53 -16.67 81.96
CA GLU A 208 47.14 -16.93 81.56
C GLU A 208 46.86 -18.42 81.57
N ARG A 209 45.80 -18.81 82.28
CA ARG A 209 45.36 -20.19 82.46
C ARG A 209 44.14 -20.45 81.59
N LEU A 210 44.16 -21.48 80.75
CA LEU A 210 42.98 -21.88 79.97
C LEU A 210 41.89 -22.41 80.91
N VAL A 211 40.67 -21.89 80.78
CA VAL A 211 39.50 -22.41 81.50
C VAL A 211 38.95 -23.61 80.74
N GLU A 212 39.13 -24.80 81.31
CA GLU A 212 38.66 -26.07 80.73
C GLU A 212 37.13 -26.21 80.87
N GLU A 213 36.37 -25.76 79.87
CA GLU A 213 34.91 -25.97 79.79
C GLU A 213 34.58 -27.47 79.63
N TYR A 214 35.40 -28.19 78.85
CA TYR A 214 35.32 -29.63 78.66
C TYR A 214 36.64 -30.28 79.08
N LYS A 215 36.55 -31.44 79.75
CA LYS A 215 37.71 -32.15 80.30
C LYS A 215 38.19 -33.28 79.39
N PRO A 216 39.50 -33.60 79.38
CA PRO A 216 39.99 -34.82 78.75
C PRO A 216 39.34 -36.06 79.38
N VAL A 217 39.17 -37.12 78.58
CA VAL A 217 38.56 -38.39 79.02
C VAL A 217 39.52 -39.18 79.92
N ASN A 218 40.83 -39.06 79.70
CA ASN A 218 41.84 -39.91 80.31
C ASN A 218 42.66 -39.25 81.45
N ILE A 219 42.48 -37.95 81.70
CA ILE A 219 43.15 -37.19 82.78
C ILE A 219 42.17 -36.15 83.35
N ASP A 220 42.34 -35.77 84.63
CA ASP A 220 41.39 -34.88 85.33
C ASP A 220 41.49 -33.39 84.94
N SER A 221 42.68 -32.98 84.45
CA SER A 221 42.98 -31.65 83.91
C SER A 221 44.16 -31.69 82.92
N LEU A 222 44.21 -30.74 81.97
CA LEU A 222 45.35 -30.58 81.04
C LEU A 222 46.67 -30.31 81.77
N TYR A 223 46.59 -29.71 82.96
CA TYR A 223 47.75 -29.39 83.81
C TYR A 223 48.39 -30.62 84.47
N ASP A 224 47.70 -31.77 84.48
CA ASP A 224 48.21 -33.02 85.03
C ASP A 224 49.01 -33.85 84.00
N LEU A 225 49.19 -33.33 82.77
CA LEU A 225 49.87 -34.00 81.67
C LEU A 225 51.40 -33.92 81.84
N THR A 226 52.08 -35.07 81.88
CA THR A 226 53.55 -35.12 81.86
C THR A 226 54.09 -34.83 80.46
N LEU A 227 54.89 -33.76 80.32
CA LEU A 227 55.41 -33.30 79.03
C LEU A 227 56.86 -33.76 78.77
N PRO A 228 57.22 -34.12 77.52
CA PRO A 228 58.61 -34.39 77.14
C PRO A 228 59.50 -33.14 77.17
N GLU A 229 60.81 -33.35 77.27
CA GLU A 229 61.81 -32.27 77.29
C GLU A 229 61.71 -31.40 76.02
N GLY A 230 61.49 -30.09 76.21
CA GLY A 230 61.29 -29.11 75.12
C GLY A 230 59.83 -28.84 74.72
N MET A 231 58.83 -29.46 75.37
CA MET A 231 57.40 -29.17 75.15
C MET A 231 56.82 -28.30 76.27
N THR A 232 56.17 -27.18 75.92
CA THR A 232 55.53 -26.26 76.87
C THR A 232 54.02 -26.49 76.97
N TYR A 233 53.40 -26.01 78.05
CA TYR A 233 51.94 -26.06 78.23
C TYR A 233 51.19 -25.31 77.12
N ASP A 234 51.73 -24.19 76.64
CA ASP A 234 51.18 -23.43 75.52
C ASP A 234 51.12 -24.28 74.23
N ASN A 235 52.11 -25.14 73.98
CA ASN A 235 52.05 -26.07 72.85
C ASN A 235 50.89 -27.06 72.96
N VAL A 236 50.51 -27.48 74.17
CA VAL A 236 49.38 -28.39 74.45
C VAL A 236 48.05 -27.66 74.21
N VAL A 237 47.92 -26.44 74.71
CA VAL A 237 46.71 -25.61 74.51
C VAL A 237 46.49 -25.34 73.03
N ARG A 238 47.54 -24.94 72.31
CA ARG A 238 47.48 -24.74 70.85
C ARG A 238 47.07 -26.01 70.11
N ALA A 239 47.57 -27.18 70.52
CA ALA A 239 47.18 -28.46 69.93
C ALA A 239 45.68 -28.75 70.14
N VAL A 240 45.16 -28.55 71.36
CA VAL A 240 43.72 -28.72 71.64
C VAL A 240 42.86 -27.74 70.85
N GLN A 241 43.27 -26.46 70.77
CA GLN A 241 42.57 -25.43 70.01
C GLN A 241 42.58 -25.71 68.50
N GLN A 242 43.73 -26.10 67.96
CA GLN A 242 43.86 -26.48 66.55
C GLN A 242 42.98 -27.68 66.24
N ALA A 243 43.01 -28.73 67.07
CA ALA A 243 42.16 -29.89 66.90
C ALA A 243 40.67 -29.53 66.97
N ALA A 244 40.27 -28.65 67.90
CA ALA A 244 38.89 -28.20 68.03
C ALA A 244 38.42 -27.37 66.82
N CYS A 245 39.25 -26.44 66.34
CA CYS A 245 39.01 -25.66 65.12
C CYS A 245 38.89 -26.56 63.88
N ASP A 246 39.85 -27.47 63.70
CA ASP A 246 39.88 -28.44 62.61
C ASP A 246 38.59 -29.29 62.61
N LEU A 247 38.19 -29.82 63.77
CA LEU A 247 36.98 -30.64 63.89
C LEU A 247 35.70 -29.85 63.67
N ALA A 248 35.61 -28.61 64.14
CA ALA A 248 34.44 -27.76 63.89
C ALA A 248 34.30 -27.44 62.39
N THR A 249 35.41 -27.11 61.73
CA THR A 249 35.47 -26.88 60.27
C THR A 249 35.10 -28.15 59.51
N ASN A 250 35.70 -29.29 59.88
CA ASN A 250 35.39 -30.59 59.30
C ASN A 250 33.92 -30.98 59.51
N TYR A 251 33.28 -30.59 60.62
CA TYR A 251 31.86 -30.88 60.87
C TYR A 251 30.95 -30.09 59.91
N ALA A 252 31.31 -28.84 59.60
CA ALA A 252 30.62 -28.07 58.56
C ALA A 252 30.78 -28.70 57.17
N ILE A 253 32.00 -29.13 56.83
CA ILE A 253 32.31 -29.85 55.57
C ILE A 253 31.51 -31.16 55.47
N TYR A 254 31.48 -31.95 56.53
CA TYR A 254 30.70 -33.19 56.64
C TYR A 254 29.23 -32.95 56.31
N ASN A 255 28.62 -31.93 56.90
CA ASN A 255 27.21 -31.61 56.67
C ASN A 255 26.94 -31.13 55.24
N ASN A 256 27.85 -30.34 54.65
CA ASN A 256 27.73 -29.86 53.28
C ASN A 256 27.81 -31.00 52.27
N TYR A 257 28.90 -31.80 52.30
CA TYR A 257 29.10 -32.89 51.35
C TYR A 257 28.09 -34.02 51.52
N LYS A 258 27.59 -34.29 52.73
CA LYS A 258 26.49 -35.25 52.94
C LYS A 258 25.21 -34.89 52.19
N GLN A 259 24.93 -33.59 52.00
CA GLN A 259 23.80 -33.15 51.18
C GLN A 259 24.09 -33.26 49.67
N VAL A 260 25.36 -33.15 49.27
CA VAL A 260 25.80 -33.19 47.88
C VAL A 260 25.96 -34.66 47.40
N LEU A 261 26.63 -35.54 48.12
CA LEU A 261 26.99 -36.89 47.69
C LEU A 261 25.85 -37.94 47.84
N LYS A 262 24.65 -37.65 47.32
CA LYS A 262 23.44 -38.51 47.38
C LYS A 262 23.49 -39.76 46.49
N GLU A 263 22.55 -40.68 46.71
CA GLU A 263 22.37 -41.92 45.94
C GLU A 263 22.02 -41.72 44.45
N ASP A 264 21.47 -40.57 44.05
CA ASP A 264 21.02 -40.28 42.66
C ASP A 264 22.13 -39.79 41.70
N MET A 265 23.39 -39.75 42.15
CA MET A 265 24.53 -39.36 41.32
C MET A 265 24.94 -40.46 40.34
N ASN A 266 25.49 -40.09 39.18
CA ASN A 266 26.10 -41.08 38.28
C ASN A 266 27.54 -41.46 38.66
N LEU A 267 28.19 -40.69 39.54
CA LEU A 267 29.42 -41.06 40.26
C LEU A 267 29.05 -41.97 41.44
N LYS A 268 29.60 -43.19 41.47
CA LYS A 268 29.44 -44.14 42.58
C LYS A 268 30.77 -44.45 43.21
N TYR A 269 30.74 -44.67 44.51
CA TYR A 269 31.93 -45.04 45.27
C TYR A 269 31.59 -46.14 46.28
N LEU A 270 32.60 -46.96 46.58
CA LEU A 270 32.53 -48.07 47.52
C LEU A 270 33.89 -48.22 48.20
N MET A 271 33.95 -47.90 49.49
CA MET A 271 35.13 -48.09 50.34
C MET A 271 34.94 -49.34 51.18
N VAL A 272 35.87 -50.28 51.06
CA VAL A 272 35.86 -51.57 51.75
C VAL A 272 37.08 -51.66 52.65
N ASP A 273 36.89 -52.11 53.87
CA ASP A 273 37.98 -52.37 54.81
C ASP A 273 38.77 -53.65 54.44
N PRO A 274 39.93 -53.92 55.05
CA PRO A 274 40.71 -55.13 54.79
C PRO A 274 39.96 -56.44 55.08
N SER A 275 38.90 -56.38 55.89
CA SER A 275 38.04 -57.53 56.21
C SER A 275 36.95 -57.80 55.17
N GLY A 276 36.82 -56.94 54.16
CA GLY A 276 35.81 -57.05 53.11
C GLY A 276 34.47 -56.37 53.45
N LYS A 277 34.39 -55.63 54.56
CA LYS A 277 33.16 -54.95 55.00
C LYS A 277 33.10 -53.53 54.44
N VAL A 278 31.93 -53.15 53.94
CA VAL A 278 31.67 -51.82 53.38
C VAL A 278 31.64 -50.76 54.49
N GLN A 279 32.52 -49.77 54.39
CA GLN A 279 32.56 -48.62 55.32
C GLN A 279 31.76 -47.43 54.78
N TYR A 280 32.13 -46.94 53.59
CA TYR A 280 31.53 -45.74 52.97
C TYR A 280 31.04 -46.09 51.55
N THR A 281 29.81 -45.71 51.25
CA THR A 281 29.24 -45.91 49.91
C THR A 281 27.99 -45.06 49.71
N ASN A 282 27.71 -44.69 48.46
CA ASN A 282 26.41 -44.19 48.00
C ASN A 282 25.60 -45.25 47.23
N LEU A 283 25.97 -46.52 47.36
CA LEU A 283 25.26 -47.68 46.83
C LEU A 283 24.45 -48.38 47.93
N ASP A 284 23.50 -49.22 47.52
CA ASP A 284 22.66 -50.00 48.43
C ASP A 284 23.50 -51.02 49.21
N ARG A 285 23.71 -50.74 50.51
CA ARG A 285 24.50 -51.58 51.43
C ARG A 285 23.95 -53.00 51.64
N SER A 286 22.71 -53.28 51.21
CA SER A 286 22.10 -54.62 51.30
C SER A 286 22.54 -55.56 50.17
N LYS A 287 23.20 -55.04 49.13
CA LYS A 287 23.66 -55.83 47.99
C LYS A 287 25.00 -56.51 48.27
N ASP A 288 25.24 -57.58 47.53
CA ASP A 288 26.50 -58.32 47.58
C ASP A 288 27.68 -57.47 47.08
N THR A 289 28.76 -57.41 47.88
CA THR A 289 29.92 -56.54 47.61
C THR A 289 30.63 -56.93 46.32
N ASP A 290 30.81 -58.22 46.06
CA ASP A 290 31.52 -58.71 44.86
C ASP A 290 30.70 -58.42 43.58
N ALA A 291 29.37 -58.57 43.66
CA ALA A 291 28.47 -58.19 42.57
C ALA A 291 28.47 -56.67 42.30
N LEU A 292 28.58 -55.83 43.33
CA LEU A 292 28.74 -54.38 43.17
C LEU A 292 30.06 -54.04 42.50
N ILE A 293 31.18 -54.61 42.95
CA ILE A 293 32.50 -54.38 42.34
C ILE A 293 32.50 -54.81 40.87
N THR A 294 31.93 -55.96 40.54
CA THR A 294 31.79 -56.42 39.15
C THR A 294 30.98 -55.43 38.30
N ALA A 295 29.88 -54.91 38.83
CA ALA A 295 29.08 -53.90 38.14
C ALA A 295 29.83 -52.57 37.97
N MET A 296 30.68 -52.19 38.93
CA MET A 296 31.54 -51.01 38.83
C MET A 296 32.66 -51.20 37.80
N GLN A 297 33.20 -52.40 37.61
CA GLN A 297 34.21 -52.67 36.58
C GLN A 297 33.64 -52.63 35.16
N GLU A 298 32.36 -52.97 34.98
CA GLU A 298 31.68 -52.91 33.67
C GLU A 298 31.22 -51.49 33.26
N CYS A 299 31.47 -50.48 34.09
CA CYS A 299 31.02 -49.11 33.83
C CYS A 299 31.95 -48.37 32.83
N GLY A 300 31.56 -47.17 32.38
CA GLY A 300 32.36 -46.37 31.45
C GLY A 300 33.73 -45.93 31.99
N VAL A 301 33.82 -45.53 33.26
CA VAL A 301 35.07 -45.12 33.92
C VAL A 301 35.17 -45.76 35.29
N TYR A 302 36.19 -46.57 35.52
CA TYR A 302 36.42 -47.30 36.75
C TYR A 302 37.77 -46.93 37.36
N MET A 303 37.80 -46.77 38.68
CA MET A 303 39.04 -46.59 39.44
C MET A 303 39.02 -47.45 40.70
N CYS A 304 40.16 -48.05 41.02
CA CYS A 304 40.39 -48.78 42.26
C CYS A 304 41.69 -48.29 42.87
N TYR A 305 41.63 -47.69 44.05
CA TYR A 305 42.79 -47.30 44.83
C TYR A 305 42.93 -48.20 46.05
N ASP A 306 44.11 -48.80 46.18
CA ASP A 306 44.48 -49.64 47.31
C ASP A 306 45.33 -48.83 48.29
N TYR A 307 44.77 -48.52 49.46
CA TYR A 307 45.46 -47.74 50.50
C TYR A 307 46.58 -48.54 51.19
N GLU A 308 46.59 -49.86 51.07
CA GLU A 308 47.64 -50.72 51.61
C GLU A 308 48.87 -50.71 50.70
N THR A 309 48.69 -50.98 49.41
CA THR A 309 49.79 -51.06 48.43
C THR A 309 50.17 -49.71 47.80
N ASP A 310 49.35 -48.67 47.98
CA ASP A 310 49.47 -47.38 47.29
C ASP A 310 49.40 -47.53 45.75
N GLU A 311 48.58 -48.46 45.26
CA GLU A 311 48.38 -48.67 43.82
C GLU A 311 47.02 -48.13 43.36
N LEU A 312 47.02 -47.45 42.21
CA LEU A 312 45.81 -46.96 41.54
C LEU A 312 45.66 -47.70 40.21
N VAL A 313 44.53 -48.36 40.01
CA VAL A 313 44.11 -48.94 38.73
C VAL A 313 42.99 -48.08 38.17
N CYS A 314 43.16 -47.55 36.97
CA CYS A 314 42.13 -46.80 36.25
C CYS A 314 41.80 -47.47 34.92
N ASP A 315 40.52 -47.44 34.55
CA ASP A 315 40.03 -47.82 33.22
C ASP A 315 39.05 -46.77 32.72
N GLY A 316 39.04 -46.53 31.41
CA GLY A 316 38.15 -45.55 30.76
C GLY A 316 38.58 -44.08 30.82
N VAL A 317 39.69 -43.73 31.49
CA VAL A 317 40.25 -42.36 31.51
C VAL A 317 41.40 -42.16 30.54
N LYS A 318 41.73 -40.90 30.23
CA LYS A 318 42.89 -40.55 29.40
C LYS A 318 44.20 -41.03 30.04
N ALA A 319 45.05 -41.68 29.25
CA ALA A 319 46.38 -42.10 29.68
C ALA A 319 47.22 -40.89 30.14
N GLY A 320 47.89 -41.04 31.29
CA GLY A 320 48.67 -39.98 31.93
C GLY A 320 47.95 -39.24 33.07
N ASN A 321 46.60 -39.27 33.11
CA ASN A 321 45.83 -38.64 34.19
C ASN A 321 45.83 -39.45 35.50
N GLU A 322 46.35 -40.69 35.48
CA GLU A 322 46.46 -41.57 36.65
C GLU A 322 47.34 -40.97 37.75
N VAL A 323 48.41 -40.25 37.38
CA VAL A 323 49.39 -39.71 38.33
C VAL A 323 48.77 -38.61 39.22
N PRO A 324 48.08 -37.59 38.67
CA PRO A 324 47.37 -36.62 39.50
C PRO A 324 46.28 -37.24 40.38
N TYR A 325 45.49 -38.20 39.88
CA TYR A 325 44.48 -38.88 40.71
C TYR A 325 45.10 -39.68 41.84
N LYS A 326 46.20 -40.38 41.57
CA LYS A 326 46.96 -41.11 42.60
C LYS A 326 47.49 -40.16 43.66
N SER A 327 48.10 -39.05 43.26
CA SER A 327 48.63 -38.02 44.18
C SER A 327 47.53 -37.46 45.09
N LEU A 328 46.38 -37.13 44.50
CA LEU A 328 45.20 -36.67 45.24
C LEU A 328 44.74 -37.70 46.27
N LEU A 329 44.54 -38.96 45.88
CA LEU A 329 44.07 -40.02 46.79
C LEU A 329 45.11 -40.35 47.87
N HIS A 330 46.40 -40.30 47.52
CA HIS A 330 47.52 -40.51 48.45
C HIS A 330 47.52 -39.46 49.58
N SER A 331 47.21 -38.19 49.26
CA SER A 331 47.17 -37.12 50.26
C SER A 331 46.17 -37.37 51.40
N TYR A 332 45.17 -38.24 51.17
CA TYR A 332 44.16 -38.64 52.16
C TYR A 332 44.40 -40.02 52.80
N ARG A 333 45.51 -40.70 52.47
CA ARG A 333 45.85 -42.03 52.99
C ARG A 333 45.89 -42.10 54.52
N TYR A 334 46.26 -41.01 55.19
CA TYR A 334 46.30 -40.92 56.65
C TYR A 334 44.96 -41.24 57.33
N SER A 335 43.84 -41.08 56.61
CA SER A 335 42.49 -41.31 57.14
C SER A 335 42.10 -42.79 57.19
N PHE A 336 42.89 -43.67 56.56
CA PHE A 336 42.65 -45.12 56.47
C PHE A 336 43.93 -45.91 56.85
N PRO A 337 44.39 -45.81 58.11
CA PRO A 337 45.67 -46.37 58.53
C PRO A 337 45.70 -47.91 58.53
N GLU A 338 44.54 -48.56 58.69
CA GLU A 338 44.42 -50.03 58.64
C GLU A 338 44.42 -50.57 57.19
N GLY A 339 44.44 -49.69 56.19
CA GLY A 339 44.32 -50.06 54.78
C GLY A 339 42.86 -50.19 54.32
N GLY A 340 42.67 -50.63 53.08
CA GLY A 340 41.36 -50.78 52.45
C GLY A 340 41.39 -50.43 50.96
N LYS A 341 40.27 -50.70 50.28
CA LYS A 341 40.14 -50.46 48.84
C LYS A 341 38.99 -49.52 48.55
N LEU A 342 39.29 -48.47 47.80
CA LEU A 342 38.32 -47.52 47.30
C LEU A 342 38.04 -47.78 45.83
N TYR A 343 36.82 -48.22 45.56
CA TYR A 343 36.29 -48.39 44.21
C TYR A 343 35.46 -47.18 43.84
N ILE A 344 35.65 -46.68 42.62
CA ILE A 344 34.94 -45.52 42.08
C ILE A 344 34.51 -45.85 40.66
N CYS A 345 33.27 -45.51 40.32
CA CYS A 345 32.82 -45.58 38.94
C CYS A 345 32.02 -44.34 38.52
N VAL A 346 32.21 -43.87 37.29
CA VAL A 346 31.41 -42.80 36.70
C VAL A 346 30.64 -43.35 35.50
N ARG A 347 29.33 -43.13 35.51
CA ARG A 347 28.47 -43.42 34.35
C ARG A 347 28.22 -42.15 33.55
N THR A 348 28.62 -42.15 32.29
CA THR A 348 28.36 -41.04 31.35
C THR A 348 27.19 -41.37 30.42
N GLN A 349 26.79 -42.64 30.32
CA GLN A 349 25.68 -43.10 29.49
C GLN A 349 24.78 -44.12 30.22
N ALA A 350 23.53 -44.26 29.75
CA ALA A 350 22.50 -45.07 30.40
C ALA A 350 22.83 -46.58 30.41
N ASP A 351 23.37 -47.12 29.31
CA ASP A 351 23.55 -48.56 29.08
C ASP A 351 25.03 -49.02 29.12
N GLN A 352 25.86 -48.40 29.98
CA GLN A 352 27.23 -48.85 30.23
C GLN A 352 27.24 -50.05 31.19
N GLY A 353 27.39 -51.26 30.65
CA GLY A 353 27.55 -52.51 31.41
C GLY A 353 26.29 -53.36 31.53
N THR A 354 26.45 -54.67 31.66
CA THR A 354 25.36 -55.64 31.76
C THR A 354 24.67 -55.63 33.13
N ASN A 355 25.44 -55.28 34.18
CA ASN A 355 24.98 -55.23 35.57
C ASN A 355 24.64 -53.82 36.08
N SER A 356 24.47 -52.85 35.18
CA SER A 356 24.25 -51.42 35.50
C SER A 356 23.04 -51.10 36.39
N LYS A 357 22.08 -52.03 36.52
CA LYS A 357 20.95 -51.93 37.46
C LYS A 357 21.36 -52.03 38.94
N LEU A 358 22.46 -52.71 39.24
CA LEU A 358 23.01 -52.83 40.60
C LEU A 358 23.56 -51.48 41.11
N LEU A 359 23.97 -50.60 40.19
CA LEU A 359 24.48 -49.26 40.49
C LEU A 359 23.37 -48.21 40.70
N GLY A 360 22.11 -48.63 40.81
CA GLY A 360 20.98 -47.71 40.99
C GLY A 360 20.47 -47.04 39.70
N LYS A 361 19.51 -46.13 39.86
CA LYS A 361 18.79 -45.50 38.74
C LYS A 361 19.70 -44.53 37.98
N TRP A 362 19.72 -44.65 36.65
CA TRP A 362 20.40 -43.70 35.78
C TRP A 362 19.76 -42.31 35.87
N ASN A 363 20.58 -41.28 36.11
CA ASN A 363 20.14 -39.90 36.11
C ASN A 363 20.61 -39.19 34.84
N GLY A 364 19.71 -39.03 33.87
CA GLY A 364 20.01 -38.31 32.62
C GLY A 364 20.18 -36.80 32.76
N HIS A 365 19.86 -36.24 33.93
CA HIS A 365 20.06 -34.82 34.26
C HIS A 365 21.32 -34.58 35.11
N ASP A 366 22.07 -35.62 35.43
CA ASP A 366 23.37 -35.49 36.09
C ASP A 366 24.39 -34.74 35.20
N THR A 367 25.35 -34.07 35.82
CA THR A 367 26.35 -33.24 35.13
C THR A 367 27.20 -34.06 34.16
N TYR A 368 27.60 -35.28 34.49
CA TYR A 368 28.37 -36.15 33.59
C TYR A 368 27.54 -36.60 32.40
N ALA A 369 26.26 -36.94 32.62
CA ALA A 369 25.34 -37.33 31.54
C ALA A 369 25.09 -36.18 30.56
N GLN A 370 24.87 -34.97 31.07
CA GLN A 370 24.64 -33.78 30.25
C GLN A 370 25.91 -33.37 29.48
N ALA A 371 27.07 -33.43 30.13
CA ALA A 371 28.35 -33.11 29.52
C ALA A 371 28.71 -34.09 28.38
N ALA A 372 28.60 -35.40 28.64
CA ALA A 372 28.86 -36.44 27.64
C ALA A 372 27.91 -36.35 26.43
N LYS A 373 26.61 -36.11 26.68
CA LYS A 373 25.61 -35.89 25.62
C LYS A 373 25.92 -34.65 24.79
N SER A 374 26.38 -33.57 25.43
CA SER A 374 26.74 -32.33 24.74
C SER A 374 28.00 -32.50 23.90
N TYR A 375 29.02 -33.17 24.43
CA TYR A 375 30.27 -33.49 23.72
C TYR A 375 30.00 -34.34 22.48
N THR A 376 29.27 -35.44 22.61
CA THR A 376 28.92 -36.32 21.49
C THR A 376 28.05 -35.63 20.43
N MET A 377 27.08 -34.81 20.84
CA MET A 377 26.27 -34.02 19.91
C MET A 377 27.13 -33.03 19.12
N LEU A 378 28.10 -32.39 19.78
CA LEU A 378 28.92 -31.35 19.20
C LEU A 378 30.01 -31.92 18.28
N LYS A 379 30.68 -32.99 18.70
CA LYS A 379 31.66 -33.72 17.88
C LYS A 379 31.05 -34.22 16.57
N ASN A 380 29.83 -34.75 16.62
CA ASN A 380 29.08 -35.17 15.42
C ASN A 380 28.70 -34.01 14.48
N LYS A 381 28.63 -32.77 14.98
CA LYS A 381 28.31 -31.56 14.20
C LYS A 381 29.54 -30.77 13.76
N LEU A 382 30.72 -31.06 14.32
CA LEU A 382 31.99 -30.41 14.00
C LEU A 382 32.31 -30.33 12.48
N PRO A 383 32.14 -31.38 11.65
CA PRO A 383 32.43 -31.27 10.21
C PRO A 383 31.46 -30.33 9.48
N LEU A 384 30.18 -30.29 9.88
CA LEU A 384 29.19 -29.36 9.34
C LEU A 384 29.57 -27.90 9.67
N MET A 385 30.08 -27.69 10.88
CA MET A 385 30.53 -26.37 11.35
C MET A 385 31.81 -25.92 10.63
N GLY A 386 32.78 -26.81 10.43
CA GLY A 386 33.98 -26.54 9.64
C GLY A 386 33.65 -26.18 8.18
N PHE A 387 32.69 -26.87 7.57
CA PHE A 387 32.17 -26.53 6.24
C PHE A 387 31.53 -25.13 6.21
N LEU A 388 30.72 -24.80 7.23
CA LEU A 388 30.10 -23.48 7.36
C LEU A 388 31.17 -22.37 7.51
N MET A 389 32.25 -22.65 8.25
CA MET A 389 33.40 -21.75 8.40
C MET A 389 34.14 -21.53 7.07
N LEU A 390 34.35 -22.58 6.27
CA LEU A 390 34.94 -22.45 4.93
C LEU A 390 34.07 -21.61 4.00
N LEU A 391 32.73 -21.76 4.06
CA LEU A 391 31.80 -20.92 3.28
C LEU A 391 31.87 -19.45 3.70
N VAL A 392 32.00 -19.18 4.99
CA VAL A 392 32.20 -17.83 5.53
C VAL A 392 33.49 -17.23 5.01
N ILE A 393 34.61 -17.95 5.13
CA ILE A 393 35.93 -17.48 4.66
C ILE A 393 35.89 -17.21 3.16
N ALA A 394 35.31 -18.13 2.38
CA ALA A 394 35.10 -17.94 0.94
C ALA A 394 34.23 -16.72 0.63
N GLY A 395 33.20 -16.45 1.45
CA GLY A 395 32.36 -15.26 1.34
C GLY A 395 33.12 -13.97 1.61
N VAL A 396 33.95 -13.93 2.65
CA VAL A 396 34.82 -12.78 2.97
C VAL A 396 35.83 -12.54 1.84
N LEU A 397 36.47 -13.59 1.33
CA LEU A 397 37.38 -13.50 0.17
C LEU A 397 36.66 -13.00 -1.09
N ALA A 398 35.43 -13.44 -1.32
CA ALA A 398 34.60 -12.95 -2.43
C ALA A 398 34.25 -11.46 -2.27
N LEU A 399 34.01 -10.96 -1.05
CA LEU A 399 33.82 -9.53 -0.78
C LEU A 399 35.08 -8.72 -1.11
N PHE A 400 36.27 -9.23 -0.77
CA PHE A 400 37.54 -8.59 -1.14
C PHE A 400 37.72 -8.53 -2.66
N ALA A 401 37.51 -9.64 -3.36
CA ALA A 401 37.58 -9.69 -4.82
C ALA A 401 36.56 -8.74 -5.48
N LEU A 402 35.36 -8.63 -4.91
CA LEU A 402 34.28 -7.78 -5.40
C LEU A 402 34.51 -6.29 -5.12
N ALA A 403 35.05 -5.94 -3.94
CA ALA A 403 35.48 -4.58 -3.64
C ALA A 403 36.57 -4.11 -4.63
N GLY A 404 37.52 -5.01 -4.94
CA GLY A 404 38.50 -4.80 -6.01
C GLY A 404 37.85 -4.59 -7.39
N TYR A 405 36.85 -5.41 -7.74
CA TYR A 405 36.12 -5.29 -9.01
C TYR A 405 35.32 -3.98 -9.14
N LEU A 406 34.64 -3.54 -8.07
CA LEU A 406 33.91 -2.27 -8.04
C LEU A 406 34.85 -1.07 -8.11
N ALA A 407 35.97 -1.11 -7.38
CA ALA A 407 37.02 -0.11 -7.51
C ALA A 407 37.55 -0.03 -8.95
N PHE A 408 37.75 -1.19 -9.60
CA PHE A 408 38.17 -1.28 -11.00
C PHE A 408 37.15 -0.65 -11.97
N ILE A 409 35.86 -0.98 -11.89
CA ILE A 409 34.80 -0.38 -12.73
C ILE A 409 34.71 1.14 -12.55
N ILE A 410 34.87 1.62 -11.32
CA ILE A 410 34.70 3.04 -11.00
C ILE A 410 35.92 3.84 -11.48
N MET A 411 37.13 3.28 -11.39
CA MET A 411 38.39 3.92 -11.80
C MET A 411 38.56 4.01 -13.33
N GLN A 412 37.81 3.26 -14.14
CA GLN A 412 37.91 3.39 -15.60
C GLN A 412 37.38 4.75 -16.09
N PRO A 413 38.16 5.49 -16.92
CA PRO A 413 37.72 6.73 -17.54
C PRO A 413 36.60 6.48 -18.57
N LYS A 414 35.76 7.49 -18.78
CA LYS A 414 34.61 7.46 -19.69
C LYS A 414 35.10 7.16 -21.12
N ARG A 415 34.89 5.94 -21.64
CA ARG A 415 35.17 5.59 -23.05
C ARG A 415 33.90 5.73 -23.89
N GLU A 416 34.06 6.14 -25.15
CA GLU A 416 32.96 6.49 -26.10
C GLU A 416 32.00 5.34 -26.46
N LYS A 417 32.34 4.08 -26.14
CA LYS A 417 31.41 2.94 -26.23
C LYS A 417 31.61 2.04 -25.03
N GLU A 418 30.89 2.32 -23.94
CA GLU A 418 30.76 1.35 -22.84
C GLU A 418 29.97 0.14 -23.36
N GLN A 419 30.61 -1.03 -23.41
CA GLN A 419 29.93 -2.28 -23.74
C GLN A 419 28.95 -2.62 -22.61
N LEU A 420 27.68 -2.25 -22.79
CA LEU A 420 26.59 -2.67 -21.92
C LEU A 420 26.50 -4.20 -21.96
N ARG A 421 26.51 -4.85 -20.79
CA ARG A 421 26.25 -6.30 -20.70
C ARG A 421 24.77 -6.56 -20.99
N TYR A 422 24.41 -7.79 -21.35
CA TYR A 422 23.03 -8.18 -21.66
C TYR A 422 22.03 -7.80 -20.54
N PHE A 423 22.45 -7.89 -19.28
CA PHE A 423 21.63 -7.48 -18.13
C PHE A 423 21.47 -5.95 -17.98
N ASP A 424 22.38 -5.17 -18.54
CA ASP A 424 22.34 -3.70 -18.48
C ASP A 424 21.37 -3.09 -19.52
N THR A 425 20.86 -3.88 -20.47
CA THR A 425 19.89 -3.44 -21.50
C THR A 425 18.43 -3.58 -21.06
N TRP A 426 18.16 -4.36 -20.00
CA TRP A 426 16.80 -4.56 -19.46
C TRP A 426 16.26 -3.30 -18.80
N TYR A 427 14.93 -3.17 -18.69
CA TYR A 427 14.29 -2.04 -18.00
C TYR A 427 14.82 -1.86 -16.57
N THR A 428 15.12 -0.62 -16.18
CA THR A 428 15.72 -0.31 -14.87
C THR A 428 14.87 -0.80 -13.70
N GLU A 429 13.55 -0.70 -13.81
CA GLU A 429 12.59 -1.10 -12.78
C GLU A 429 12.40 -2.61 -12.75
N LEU A 430 12.47 -3.29 -13.91
CA LEU A 430 12.42 -4.75 -13.96
C LEU A 430 13.68 -5.37 -13.33
N ALA A 431 14.86 -4.81 -13.63
CA ALA A 431 16.11 -5.21 -12.99
C ALA A 431 16.08 -4.92 -11.47
N ALA A 432 15.46 -3.82 -11.05
CA ALA A 432 15.24 -3.51 -9.63
C ALA A 432 14.26 -4.50 -8.98
N ALA A 433 13.14 -4.81 -9.63
CA ALA A 433 12.13 -5.73 -9.14
C ALA A 433 12.68 -7.15 -8.98
N ILE A 434 13.51 -7.63 -9.92
CA ILE A 434 14.17 -8.94 -9.81
C ILE A 434 15.19 -8.93 -8.67
N ALA A 435 15.99 -7.87 -8.53
CA ALA A 435 16.97 -7.76 -7.45
C ALA A 435 16.30 -7.68 -6.06
N ILE A 436 15.25 -6.87 -5.92
CA ILE A 436 14.49 -6.73 -4.67
C ILE A 436 13.67 -8.01 -4.40
N GLY A 437 13.05 -8.60 -5.42
CA GLY A 437 12.26 -9.83 -5.28
C GLY A 437 13.11 -11.03 -4.88
N SER A 438 14.29 -11.20 -5.48
CA SER A 438 15.25 -12.24 -5.07
C SER A 438 15.80 -12.00 -3.68
N ALA A 439 16.07 -10.74 -3.30
CA ALA A 439 16.44 -10.37 -1.94
C ALA A 439 15.34 -10.73 -0.91
N VAL A 440 14.10 -10.34 -1.16
CA VAL A 440 12.96 -10.65 -0.27
C VAL A 440 12.75 -12.16 -0.17
N LEU A 441 12.83 -12.91 -1.27
CA LEU A 441 12.69 -14.37 -1.27
C LEU A 441 13.79 -15.05 -0.46
N ILE A 442 15.05 -14.68 -0.67
CA ILE A 442 16.20 -15.22 0.07
C ILE A 442 16.11 -14.87 1.55
N GLY A 443 15.69 -13.65 1.88
CA GLY A 443 15.45 -13.22 3.27
C GLY A 443 14.31 -14.00 3.92
N ALA A 444 13.20 -14.23 3.22
CA ALA A 444 12.05 -14.98 3.73
C ALA A 444 12.39 -16.46 3.97
N VAL A 445 13.04 -17.11 2.99
CA VAL A 445 13.51 -18.50 3.14
C VAL A 445 14.54 -18.61 4.26
N GLY A 446 15.45 -17.63 4.36
CA GLY A 446 16.41 -17.52 5.45
C GLY A 446 15.73 -17.45 6.81
N LEU A 447 14.74 -16.55 6.95
CA LEU A 447 13.99 -16.35 8.19
C LEU A 447 13.13 -17.57 8.54
N GLU A 448 12.56 -18.27 7.56
CA GLU A 448 11.71 -19.45 7.77
C GLU A 448 12.53 -20.68 8.19
N ILE A 449 13.69 -20.90 7.57
CA ILE A 449 14.66 -21.92 8.02
C ILE A 449 15.14 -21.59 9.44
N ALA A 450 15.43 -20.32 9.70
CA ALA A 450 15.86 -19.85 11.01
C ALA A 450 14.76 -20.06 12.07
N ALA A 451 13.52 -19.65 11.80
CA ALA A 451 12.38 -19.87 12.68
C ALA A 451 12.16 -21.37 12.98
N SER A 452 12.27 -22.23 11.96
CA SER A 452 12.14 -23.68 12.10
C SER A 452 13.22 -24.31 13.01
N LEU A 453 14.44 -23.75 13.00
CA LEU A 453 15.54 -24.19 13.86
C LEU A 453 15.47 -23.62 15.29
N SER A 454 14.81 -22.47 15.48
CA SER A 454 14.64 -21.84 16.80
C SER A 454 13.52 -22.47 17.67
N GLY A 455 12.63 -23.27 17.07
CA GLY A 455 11.50 -23.89 17.76
C GLY A 455 11.86 -24.98 18.78
N SER A 456 13.13 -25.38 18.88
CA SER A 456 13.62 -26.35 19.87
C SER A 456 14.16 -25.61 21.11
N GLY A 457 13.30 -25.43 22.12
CA GLY A 457 13.56 -25.01 23.51
C GLY A 457 14.91 -24.37 23.88
N TYR A 458 14.87 -23.15 24.41
CA TYR A 458 16.03 -22.38 24.88
C TYR A 458 16.74 -22.96 26.12
N ASP A 459 16.11 -23.86 26.86
CA ASP A 459 16.57 -24.28 28.19
C ASP A 459 17.57 -25.45 28.20
N THR A 460 17.94 -26.00 27.04
CA THR A 460 18.86 -27.14 26.93
C THR A 460 20.11 -26.75 26.15
N TYR A 461 21.26 -27.41 26.40
CA TYR A 461 22.49 -27.26 25.60
C TYR A 461 22.27 -27.32 24.07
N SER A 462 21.24 -28.03 23.60
CA SER A 462 20.80 -28.04 22.19
C SER A 462 20.29 -26.68 21.67
N GLY A 463 19.70 -25.84 22.53
CA GLY A 463 19.20 -24.51 22.21
C GLY A 463 20.32 -23.51 21.92
N GLN A 464 21.46 -23.60 22.61
CA GLN A 464 22.63 -22.76 22.29
C GLN A 464 23.23 -23.10 20.93
N ILE A 465 23.30 -24.39 20.58
CA ILE A 465 23.75 -24.84 19.25
C ILE A 465 22.76 -24.37 18.18
N GLY A 466 21.46 -24.50 18.42
CA GLY A 466 20.40 -24.01 17.53
C GLY A 466 20.47 -22.50 17.28
N ALA A 467 20.67 -21.70 18.33
CA ALA A 467 20.80 -20.25 18.24
C ALA A 467 22.04 -19.81 17.44
N LYS A 468 23.17 -20.53 17.57
CA LYS A 468 24.39 -20.22 16.81
C LYS A 468 24.25 -20.62 15.32
N ILE A 469 23.64 -21.76 15.02
CA ILE A 469 23.32 -22.16 13.63
C ILE A 469 22.33 -21.15 13.00
N PHE A 470 21.33 -20.71 13.77
CA PHE A 470 20.39 -19.66 13.40
C PHE A 470 21.10 -18.36 13.01
N CYS A 471 22.04 -17.88 13.84
CA CYS A 471 22.85 -16.72 13.53
C CYS A 471 23.65 -16.92 12.24
N GLY A 472 24.28 -18.08 12.04
CA GLY A 472 25.03 -18.40 10.82
C GLY A 472 24.19 -18.35 9.54
N ILE A 473 22.96 -18.88 9.58
CA ILE A 473 22.03 -18.87 8.43
C ILE A 473 21.55 -17.46 8.12
N LEU A 474 21.12 -16.70 9.14
CA LEU A 474 20.73 -15.30 8.96
C LEU A 474 21.86 -14.51 8.32
N LEU A 475 23.08 -14.68 8.81
CA LEU A 475 24.26 -14.00 8.29
C LEU A 475 24.57 -14.37 6.83
N LEU A 476 24.45 -15.65 6.47
CA LEU A 476 24.59 -16.10 5.08
C LEU A 476 23.52 -15.48 4.16
N THR A 477 22.29 -15.35 4.66
CA THR A 477 21.19 -14.75 3.89
C THR A 477 21.40 -13.25 3.69
N PHE A 478 21.85 -12.53 4.72
CA PHE A 478 22.27 -11.13 4.61
C PHE A 478 23.42 -10.96 3.62
N PHE A 479 24.40 -11.86 3.63
CA PHE A 479 25.51 -11.87 2.69
C PHE A 479 25.06 -12.04 1.22
N LEU A 480 24.20 -13.02 0.94
CA LEU A 480 23.67 -13.24 -0.42
C LEU A 480 22.82 -12.06 -0.90
N LEU A 481 22.00 -11.49 -0.02
CA LEU A 481 21.19 -10.31 -0.29
C LEU A 481 22.07 -9.09 -0.62
N TYR A 482 23.17 -8.94 0.12
CA TYR A 482 24.14 -7.88 -0.11
C TYR A 482 24.88 -8.03 -1.45
N LEU A 483 25.26 -9.26 -1.85
CA LEU A 483 25.83 -9.53 -3.17
C LEU A 483 24.88 -9.16 -4.31
N LEU A 484 23.59 -9.47 -4.18
CA LEU A 484 22.55 -9.09 -5.16
C LEU A 484 22.37 -7.57 -5.26
N LEU A 485 22.32 -6.90 -4.11
CA LEU A 485 22.24 -5.44 -4.04
C LEU A 485 23.48 -4.79 -4.70
N LEU A 486 24.67 -5.36 -4.48
CA LEU A 486 25.91 -4.90 -5.11
C LEU A 486 25.92 -5.13 -6.62
N ALA A 487 25.46 -6.27 -7.11
CA ALA A 487 25.32 -6.53 -8.55
C ALA A 487 24.39 -5.51 -9.23
N TYR A 488 23.29 -5.16 -8.55
CA TYR A 488 22.36 -4.13 -8.99
C TYR A 488 22.98 -2.72 -8.99
N THR A 489 23.66 -2.31 -7.91
CA THR A 489 24.33 -1.00 -7.85
C THR A 489 25.43 -0.88 -8.91
N GLY A 490 26.18 -1.94 -9.19
CA GLY A 490 27.15 -1.98 -10.29
C GLY A 490 26.50 -1.82 -11.67
N SER A 491 25.34 -2.44 -11.91
CA SER A 491 24.55 -2.22 -13.13
C SER A 491 24.04 -0.79 -13.22
N LEU A 492 23.56 -0.24 -12.11
CA LEU A 492 23.06 1.14 -12.03
C LEU A 492 24.16 2.16 -12.33
N VAL A 493 25.38 1.97 -11.82
CA VAL A 493 26.54 2.81 -12.14
C VAL A 493 26.89 2.75 -13.63
N ARG A 494 26.87 1.56 -14.27
CA ARG A 494 27.10 1.42 -15.73
C ARG A 494 26.00 2.11 -16.56
N ARG A 495 24.73 1.97 -16.17
CA ARG A 495 23.59 2.64 -16.82
C ARG A 495 23.64 4.17 -16.70
N ILE A 496 24.13 4.69 -15.57
CA ILE A 496 24.34 6.13 -15.35
C ILE A 496 25.51 6.65 -16.19
N LYS A 497 26.66 5.94 -16.22
CA LYS A 497 27.82 6.34 -17.03
C LYS A 497 27.51 6.34 -18.54
N ALA A 498 26.72 5.37 -19.01
CA ALA A 498 26.24 5.25 -20.39
C ALA A 498 25.07 6.20 -20.76
N GLY A 499 24.49 6.92 -19.79
CA GLY A 499 23.38 7.85 -20.03
C GLY A 499 22.04 7.18 -20.42
N THR A 500 21.91 5.87 -20.22
CA THR A 500 20.72 5.07 -20.56
C THR A 500 19.74 4.91 -19.41
N PHE A 501 20.13 5.28 -18.18
CA PHE A 501 19.33 5.13 -16.96
C PHE A 501 17.89 5.66 -17.08
N TRP A 502 17.71 6.91 -17.53
CA TRP A 502 16.36 7.50 -17.68
C TRP A 502 15.67 7.12 -18.99
N LYS A 503 16.43 6.82 -20.06
CA LYS A 503 15.85 6.50 -21.38
C LYS A 503 15.23 5.10 -21.44
N ASN A 504 15.76 4.16 -20.65
CA ASN A 504 15.28 2.78 -20.56
C ASN A 504 14.41 2.52 -19.31
N SER A 505 13.81 3.57 -18.75
CA SER A 505 12.89 3.48 -17.61
C SER A 505 11.45 3.24 -18.08
N ILE A 506 10.78 2.25 -17.49
CA ILE A 506 9.33 2.03 -17.64
C ILE A 506 8.58 3.26 -17.17
N CYS A 507 9.02 3.89 -16.09
CA CYS A 507 8.45 5.13 -15.56
C CYS A 507 8.55 6.28 -16.56
N TYR A 508 9.67 6.44 -17.27
CA TYR A 508 9.81 7.42 -18.36
C TYR A 508 8.85 7.11 -19.53
N ARG A 509 8.69 5.84 -19.92
CA ARG A 509 7.72 5.44 -20.95
C ARG A 509 6.28 5.69 -20.50
N ILE A 510 5.93 5.35 -19.26
CA ILE A 510 4.61 5.61 -18.67
C ILE A 510 4.37 7.11 -18.56
N LEU A 511 5.31 7.92 -18.07
CA LEU A 511 5.21 9.37 -18.03
C LEU A 511 5.08 9.98 -19.42
N HIS A 512 5.76 9.43 -20.43
CA HIS A 512 5.61 9.85 -21.81
C HIS A 512 4.21 9.52 -22.34
N ILE A 513 3.73 8.30 -22.10
CA ILE A 513 2.37 7.86 -22.45
C ILE A 513 1.33 8.70 -21.69
N VAL A 514 1.47 8.89 -20.39
CA VAL A 514 0.63 9.72 -19.54
C VAL A 514 0.69 11.17 -19.98
N LYS A 515 1.83 11.74 -20.38
CA LYS A 515 1.90 13.12 -20.89
C LYS A 515 1.16 13.25 -22.23
N VAL A 516 1.23 12.23 -23.09
CA VAL A 516 0.50 12.17 -24.36
C VAL A 516 -1.00 11.98 -24.13
N VAL A 517 -1.39 11.04 -23.27
CA VAL A 517 -2.78 10.73 -22.89
C VAL A 517 -3.40 11.87 -22.10
N CYS A 518 -2.69 12.45 -21.13
CA CYS A 518 -3.17 13.55 -20.30
C CYS A 518 -3.30 14.86 -21.10
N LYS A 519 -2.43 15.14 -22.08
CA LYS A 519 -2.70 16.22 -23.07
C LYS A 519 -3.98 15.95 -23.86
N LYS A 520 -4.24 14.70 -24.26
CA LYS A 520 -5.45 14.29 -24.98
C LYS A 520 -6.69 14.36 -24.08
N CYS A 521 -6.59 13.89 -22.83
CA CYS A 521 -7.65 13.85 -21.85
C CYS A 521 -8.00 15.24 -21.32
N ILE A 522 -7.02 16.11 -21.01
CA ILE A 522 -7.27 17.51 -20.65
C ILE A 522 -7.97 18.22 -21.81
N HIS A 523 -7.58 17.97 -23.05
CA HIS A 523 -8.27 18.53 -24.21
C HIS A 523 -9.73 18.04 -24.33
N VAL A 524 -9.99 16.76 -24.08
CA VAL A 524 -11.34 16.17 -24.08
C VAL A 524 -12.18 16.63 -22.89
N ILE A 525 -11.60 16.72 -21.69
CA ILE A 525 -12.23 17.17 -20.44
C ILE A 525 -12.56 18.66 -20.55
N CYS A 526 -11.65 19.52 -21.02
CA CYS A 526 -11.94 20.94 -21.25
C CYS A 526 -13.04 21.15 -22.28
N ARG A 527 -13.11 20.29 -23.31
CA ARG A 527 -14.19 20.31 -24.32
C ARG A 527 -15.53 19.82 -23.73
N GLY A 528 -15.51 18.80 -22.88
CA GLY A 528 -16.66 18.30 -22.15
C GLY A 528 -17.20 19.32 -21.13
N ILE A 529 -16.33 19.93 -20.32
CA ILE A 529 -16.70 20.98 -19.35
C ILE A 529 -17.30 22.18 -20.07
N ARG A 530 -16.74 22.60 -21.22
CA ARG A 530 -17.29 23.70 -22.03
C ARG A 530 -18.66 23.35 -22.64
N SER A 531 -18.89 22.08 -22.97
CA SER A 531 -20.19 21.58 -23.44
C SER A 531 -21.26 21.54 -22.33
N VAL A 532 -20.86 21.19 -21.09
CA VAL A 532 -21.74 21.11 -19.91
C VAL A 532 -22.11 22.51 -19.39
N ILE A 533 -21.18 23.47 -19.44
CA ILE A 533 -21.45 24.87 -19.03
C ILE A 533 -22.47 25.54 -19.96
N ASN A 534 -22.51 25.17 -21.24
CA ASN A 534 -23.42 25.75 -22.22
C ASN A 534 -24.87 25.24 -22.12
N HIS A 535 -25.11 24.12 -21.42
CA HIS A 535 -26.44 23.52 -21.24
C HIS A 535 -26.78 23.36 -19.75
N ARG A 536 -26.89 24.49 -19.05
CA ARG A 536 -27.04 24.58 -17.58
C ARG A 536 -28.21 23.77 -17.01
N SER A 537 -29.33 23.65 -17.72
CA SER A 537 -30.52 22.92 -17.25
C SER A 537 -30.32 21.40 -17.27
N LEU A 538 -29.58 20.88 -18.24
CA LEU A 538 -29.29 19.45 -18.39
C LEU A 538 -28.23 18.99 -17.38
N ALA A 539 -27.27 19.86 -17.06
CA ALA A 539 -26.26 19.63 -16.03
C ALA A 539 -26.91 19.48 -14.65
N ILE A 540 -27.83 20.37 -14.27
CA ILE A 540 -28.46 20.31 -12.94
C ILE A 540 -29.31 19.04 -12.78
N ARG A 541 -30.08 18.65 -13.81
CA ARG A 541 -30.97 17.47 -13.76
C ARG A 541 -30.24 16.13 -13.76
N SER A 542 -29.02 16.08 -14.29
CA SER A 542 -28.21 14.85 -14.39
C SER A 542 -27.16 14.72 -13.27
N PHE A 543 -26.62 15.84 -12.77
CA PHE A 543 -25.55 15.82 -11.77
C PHE A 543 -26.08 15.68 -10.34
N VAL A 544 -27.23 16.27 -9.99
CA VAL A 544 -27.77 16.22 -8.62
C VAL A 544 -28.05 14.79 -8.11
N PRO A 545 -28.68 13.87 -8.87
CA PRO A 545 -28.90 12.50 -8.40
C PRO A 545 -27.60 11.70 -8.29
N VAL A 546 -26.66 11.92 -9.21
CA VAL A 546 -25.36 11.22 -9.24
C VAL A 546 -24.48 11.63 -8.06
N TYR A 547 -24.38 12.94 -7.78
CA TYR A 547 -23.59 13.45 -6.66
C TYR A 547 -24.28 13.22 -5.30
N GLY A 548 -25.62 13.23 -5.24
CA GLY A 548 -26.37 12.83 -4.06
C GLY A 548 -26.22 11.34 -3.73
N GLY A 549 -26.27 10.47 -4.75
CA GLY A 549 -25.97 9.04 -4.60
C GLY A 549 -24.52 8.78 -4.18
N LEU A 550 -23.57 9.54 -4.73
CA LEU A 550 -22.16 9.51 -4.35
C LEU A 550 -21.91 9.92 -2.90
N LEU A 551 -22.56 10.99 -2.44
CA LEU A 551 -22.48 11.41 -1.04
C LEU A 551 -23.07 10.34 -0.12
N GLY A 552 -24.20 9.73 -0.52
CA GLY A 552 -24.82 8.62 0.21
C GLY A 552 -23.90 7.39 0.32
N LEU A 553 -23.33 6.93 -0.79
CA LEU A 553 -22.42 5.78 -0.83
C LEU A 553 -21.10 6.05 -0.10
N PHE A 554 -20.57 7.27 -0.20
CA PHE A 554 -19.40 7.71 0.56
C PHE A 554 -19.68 7.71 2.07
N LEU A 555 -20.85 8.20 2.50
CA LEU A 555 -21.26 8.20 3.91
C LEU A 555 -21.52 6.78 4.44
N VAL A 556 -22.10 5.90 3.64
CA VAL A 556 -22.29 4.47 3.97
C VAL A 556 -20.93 3.77 4.12
N ASN A 557 -20.00 3.98 3.19
CA ASN A 557 -18.63 3.44 3.28
C ASN A 557 -17.84 4.01 4.48
N LEU A 558 -18.09 5.26 4.86
CA LEU A 558 -17.52 5.87 6.07
C LEU A 558 -18.10 5.27 7.35
N PHE A 559 -19.38 4.89 7.34
CA PHE A 559 -20.09 4.30 8.48
C PHE A 559 -19.66 2.86 8.80
N PHE A 560 -19.26 2.07 7.79
CA PHE A 560 -18.78 0.69 7.94
C PHE A 560 -17.26 0.55 8.14
N ALA A 561 -16.54 1.66 8.38
CA ALA A 561 -15.08 1.69 8.29
C ALA A 561 -14.35 0.95 9.42
N GLY A 562 -13.98 -0.31 9.14
CA GLY A 562 -12.94 -1.09 9.80
C GLY A 562 -12.17 -1.96 8.80
N VAL A 563 -10.89 -1.65 8.59
CA VAL A 563 -9.80 -2.47 7.98
C VAL A 563 -9.85 -2.78 6.46
N GLY A 564 -8.85 -2.26 5.74
CA GLY A 564 -8.05 -2.99 4.74
C GLY A 564 -8.55 -3.13 3.29
N VAL A 565 -9.83 -3.44 3.05
CA VAL A 565 -10.36 -3.76 1.69
C VAL A 565 -10.80 -2.50 0.90
N ILE A 566 -10.54 -1.33 1.47
CA ILE A 566 -11.14 -0.03 1.15
C ILE A 566 -10.75 0.49 -0.25
N GLY A 567 -9.53 0.23 -0.72
CA GLY A 567 -9.04 0.80 -1.98
C GLY A 567 -9.69 0.22 -3.24
N ILE A 568 -9.98 -1.09 -3.24
CA ILE A 568 -10.48 -1.80 -4.42
C ILE A 568 -11.97 -1.48 -4.63
N ALA A 569 -12.75 -1.41 -3.55
CA ALA A 569 -14.16 -1.03 -3.63
C ALA A 569 -14.35 0.40 -4.16
N ILE A 570 -13.57 1.36 -3.66
CA ILE A 570 -13.59 2.75 -4.14
C ILE A 570 -13.19 2.85 -5.62
N PHE A 571 -12.21 2.05 -6.05
CA PHE A 571 -11.77 2.02 -7.44
C PHE A 571 -12.82 1.41 -8.38
N LEU A 572 -13.47 0.31 -7.98
CA LEU A 572 -14.56 -0.31 -8.74
C LEU A 572 -15.77 0.62 -8.84
N ASP A 573 -16.13 1.31 -7.76
CA ASP A 573 -17.19 2.33 -7.77
C ASP A 573 -16.85 3.48 -8.73
N LEU A 574 -15.60 3.97 -8.73
CA LEU A 574 -15.15 5.01 -9.65
C LEU A 574 -15.30 4.59 -11.12
N ILE A 575 -15.00 3.32 -11.44
CA ILE A 575 -15.18 2.79 -12.80
C ILE A 575 -16.66 2.76 -13.19
N VAL A 576 -17.53 2.26 -12.30
CA VAL A 576 -18.98 2.21 -12.55
C VAL A 576 -19.54 3.61 -12.79
N ILE A 577 -19.06 4.61 -12.03
CA ILE A 577 -19.44 6.02 -12.20
C ILE A 577 -19.01 6.56 -13.55
N ILE A 578 -17.77 6.29 -13.97
CA ILE A 578 -17.26 6.72 -15.27
C ILE A 578 -18.07 6.09 -16.41
N LEU A 579 -18.37 4.79 -16.31
CA LEU A 579 -19.18 4.08 -17.30
C LEU A 579 -20.62 4.61 -17.37
N TYR A 580 -21.24 4.88 -16.23
CA TYR A 580 -22.59 5.44 -16.17
C TYR A 580 -22.64 6.89 -16.68
N GLY A 581 -21.64 7.70 -16.34
CA GLY A 581 -21.50 9.07 -16.86
C GLY A 581 -21.30 9.10 -18.37
N LEU A 582 -20.50 8.18 -18.91
CA LEU A 582 -20.35 7.99 -20.36
C LEU A 582 -21.68 7.59 -21.00
N TYR A 583 -22.41 6.64 -20.42
CA TYR A 583 -23.72 6.22 -20.91
C TYR A 583 -24.72 7.39 -21.00
N ILE A 584 -24.86 8.20 -19.94
CA ILE A 584 -25.74 9.37 -19.94
C ILE A 584 -25.30 10.41 -20.98
N TYR A 585 -23.99 10.68 -21.08
CA TYR A 585 -23.47 11.62 -22.06
C TYR A 585 -23.80 11.19 -23.51
N TYR A 586 -23.58 9.93 -23.84
CA TYR A 586 -23.93 9.39 -25.17
C TYR A 586 -25.44 9.42 -25.41
N SER A 587 -26.25 9.05 -24.41
CA SER A 587 -27.71 9.07 -24.52
C SER A 587 -28.26 10.48 -24.76
N ASN A 588 -27.79 11.47 -23.99
CA ASN A 588 -28.22 12.87 -24.13
C ASN A 588 -27.81 13.48 -25.47
N ARG A 589 -26.56 13.23 -25.91
CA ARG A 589 -26.09 13.70 -27.23
C ARG A 589 -26.89 13.09 -28.39
N THR A 590 -27.36 11.86 -28.21
CA THR A 590 -28.23 11.20 -29.19
C THR A 590 -29.60 11.87 -29.23
N ARG A 591 -30.15 12.20 -28.06
CA ARG A 591 -31.44 12.90 -27.95
C ARG A 591 -31.39 14.32 -28.52
N GLU A 592 -30.29 15.04 -28.38
CA GLU A 592 -30.09 16.35 -29.03
C GLU A 592 -30.23 16.26 -30.55
N LYS A 593 -29.67 15.22 -31.19
CA LYS A 593 -29.82 15.03 -32.65
C LYS A 593 -31.26 14.77 -33.06
N ILE A 594 -32.03 14.08 -32.21
CA ILE A 594 -33.44 13.81 -32.49
C ILE A 594 -34.23 15.12 -32.39
N VAL A 595 -33.97 15.94 -31.38
CA VAL A 595 -34.58 17.27 -31.24
C VAL A 595 -34.20 18.16 -32.43
N GLU A 596 -32.92 18.19 -32.83
CA GLU A 596 -32.48 18.93 -34.02
C GLU A 596 -33.22 18.45 -35.28
N GLY A 597 -33.39 17.14 -35.45
CA GLY A 597 -34.15 16.59 -36.58
C GLY A 597 -35.62 16.99 -36.57
N ILE A 598 -36.26 17.00 -35.40
CA ILE A 598 -37.63 17.50 -35.25
C ILE A 598 -37.71 18.98 -35.62
N THR A 599 -36.77 19.81 -35.13
CA THR A 599 -36.74 21.24 -35.42
C THR A 599 -36.58 21.50 -36.91
N ARG A 600 -35.63 20.82 -37.58
CA ARG A 600 -35.43 20.98 -39.04
C ARG A 600 -36.66 20.59 -39.86
N ILE A 601 -37.33 19.49 -39.49
CA ILE A 601 -38.58 19.08 -40.13
C ILE A 601 -39.67 20.14 -39.91
N SER A 602 -39.76 20.73 -38.72
CA SER A 602 -40.73 21.79 -38.42
C SER A 602 -40.44 23.12 -39.14
N GLU A 603 -39.17 23.39 -39.46
CA GLU A 603 -38.72 24.56 -40.23
C GLU A 603 -38.87 24.37 -41.76
N GLY A 604 -39.31 23.19 -42.22
CA GLY A 604 -39.64 22.92 -43.61
C GLY A 604 -38.63 22.05 -44.38
N ASP A 605 -37.54 21.60 -43.75
CA ASP A 605 -36.63 20.61 -44.34
C ASP A 605 -37.17 19.19 -44.15
N LEU A 606 -38.14 18.84 -44.99
CA LEU A 606 -38.79 17.53 -45.01
C LEU A 606 -37.92 16.41 -45.62
N THR A 607 -36.74 16.76 -46.16
CA THR A 607 -35.79 15.78 -46.72
C THR A 607 -34.79 15.26 -45.69
N TYR A 608 -34.66 15.96 -44.57
CA TYR A 608 -33.77 15.58 -43.49
C TYR A 608 -34.20 14.26 -42.82
N GLN A 609 -33.27 13.31 -42.73
CA GLN A 609 -33.46 12.06 -42.01
C GLN A 609 -32.41 11.91 -40.90
N ILE A 610 -32.89 11.53 -39.72
CA ILE A 610 -32.04 11.26 -38.56
C ILE A 610 -31.33 9.92 -38.79
N ASP A 611 -30.00 9.92 -38.72
CA ASP A 611 -29.18 8.70 -38.81
C ASP A 611 -29.37 7.80 -37.57
N THR A 612 -29.98 6.64 -37.77
CA THR A 612 -30.33 5.67 -36.72
C THR A 612 -29.26 4.62 -36.43
N GLU A 613 -28.19 4.50 -37.25
CA GLU A 613 -27.23 3.39 -37.15
C GLU A 613 -26.49 3.36 -35.81
N LYS A 614 -26.23 4.53 -35.24
CA LYS A 614 -25.46 4.69 -33.99
C LYS A 614 -26.35 4.90 -32.76
N MET A 615 -27.66 4.73 -32.92
CA MET A 615 -28.63 4.91 -31.85
C MET A 615 -29.07 3.55 -31.28
N TYR A 616 -29.26 3.49 -29.96
CA TYR A 616 -29.65 2.27 -29.25
C TYR A 616 -30.82 2.53 -28.30
N GLY A 617 -31.61 1.49 -28.02
CA GLY A 617 -32.74 1.55 -27.09
C GLY A 617 -33.83 2.53 -27.51
N GLU A 618 -34.38 3.28 -26.55
CA GLU A 618 -35.49 4.22 -26.75
C GLU A 618 -35.17 5.33 -27.77
N ASN A 619 -33.91 5.80 -27.81
CA ASN A 619 -33.51 6.85 -28.73
C ASN A 619 -33.61 6.40 -30.20
N LYS A 620 -33.34 5.12 -30.49
CA LYS A 620 -33.48 4.58 -31.85
C LYS A 620 -34.95 4.56 -32.28
N VAL A 621 -35.83 4.07 -31.40
CA VAL A 621 -37.28 4.03 -31.64
C VAL A 621 -37.82 5.44 -31.90
N MET A 622 -37.37 6.42 -31.11
CA MET A 622 -37.79 7.81 -31.25
C MET A 622 -37.31 8.44 -32.57
N ALA A 623 -36.07 8.16 -32.99
CA ALA A 623 -35.55 8.63 -34.28
C ALA A 623 -36.28 8.01 -35.48
N GLU A 624 -36.58 6.70 -35.43
CA GLU A 624 -37.34 6.00 -36.48
C GLU A 624 -38.76 6.57 -36.62
N ALA A 625 -39.44 6.84 -35.50
CA ALA A 625 -40.76 7.46 -35.50
C ALA A 625 -40.74 8.86 -36.14
N VAL A 626 -39.74 9.69 -35.81
CA VAL A 626 -39.60 11.03 -36.42
C VAL A 626 -39.33 10.93 -37.93
N ASN A 627 -38.48 10.02 -38.38
CA ASN A 627 -38.25 9.79 -39.81
C ASN A 627 -39.52 9.35 -40.55
N GLN A 628 -40.34 8.50 -39.92
CA GLN A 628 -41.63 8.10 -40.50
C GLN A 628 -42.59 9.30 -40.64
N ILE A 629 -42.64 10.18 -39.63
CA ILE A 629 -43.43 11.41 -39.69
C ILE A 629 -42.93 12.32 -40.82
N GLY A 630 -41.62 12.55 -40.91
CA GLY A 630 -41.03 13.36 -41.99
C GLY A 630 -41.40 12.84 -43.38
N ASN A 631 -41.27 11.53 -43.60
CA ASN A 631 -41.64 10.90 -44.87
C ASN A 631 -43.15 11.01 -45.17
N ALA A 632 -44.01 10.84 -44.17
CA ALA A 632 -45.46 10.96 -44.36
C ALA A 632 -45.86 12.39 -44.76
N VAL A 633 -45.28 13.40 -44.11
CA VAL A 633 -45.51 14.81 -44.44
C VAL A 633 -44.98 15.15 -45.84
N GLN A 634 -43.77 14.71 -46.18
CA GLN A 634 -43.19 14.92 -47.52
C GLN A 634 -44.08 14.33 -48.62
N ASN A 635 -44.61 13.12 -48.41
CA ASN A 635 -45.51 12.48 -49.35
C ASN A 635 -46.84 13.25 -49.49
N ALA A 636 -47.42 13.74 -48.39
CA ALA A 636 -48.64 14.53 -48.43
C ALA A 636 -48.47 15.84 -49.22
N VAL A 637 -47.37 16.56 -49.01
CA VAL A 637 -47.04 17.81 -49.71
C VAL A 637 -46.84 17.57 -51.20
N THR A 638 -46.06 16.55 -51.57
CA THR A 638 -45.79 16.25 -53.00
C THR A 638 -47.05 15.84 -53.76
N ILE A 639 -47.96 15.08 -53.15
CA ILE A 639 -49.27 14.75 -53.73
C ILE A 639 -50.09 16.02 -53.94
N SER A 640 -50.19 16.88 -52.92
CA SER A 640 -50.94 18.14 -53.02
C SER A 640 -50.42 19.06 -54.13
N MET A 641 -49.09 19.22 -54.24
CA MET A 641 -48.49 20.01 -55.31
C MET A 641 -48.74 19.43 -56.71
N LYS A 642 -48.72 18.09 -56.84
CA LYS A 642 -49.01 17.41 -58.10
C LYS A 642 -50.46 17.62 -58.51
N ASP A 643 -51.40 17.54 -57.57
CA ASP A 643 -52.82 17.75 -57.84
C ASP A 643 -53.11 19.20 -58.29
N GLU A 644 -52.48 20.19 -57.67
CA GLU A 644 -52.60 21.59 -58.12
C GLU A 644 -52.03 21.82 -59.53
N ARG A 645 -50.87 21.22 -59.85
CA ARG A 645 -50.31 21.31 -61.20
C ARG A 645 -51.22 20.66 -62.25
N LEU A 646 -51.76 19.48 -61.96
CA LEU A 646 -52.67 18.77 -62.87
C LEU A 646 -53.95 19.56 -63.14
N LYS A 647 -54.55 20.19 -62.11
CA LYS A 647 -55.72 21.07 -62.29
C LYS A 647 -55.39 22.23 -63.25
N ALA A 648 -54.22 22.84 -63.12
CA ALA A 648 -53.85 23.98 -63.93
C ALA A 648 -53.52 23.63 -65.39
N ASP A 649 -52.85 22.49 -65.62
CA ASP A 649 -52.56 21.98 -66.95
C ASP A 649 -53.86 21.64 -67.70
N LEU A 650 -54.84 21.04 -67.00
CA LEU A 650 -56.16 20.77 -67.56
C LEU A 650 -56.86 22.07 -68.02
N ILE A 651 -56.89 23.10 -67.17
CA ILE A 651 -57.52 24.39 -67.50
C ILE A 651 -56.83 25.03 -68.72
N THR A 652 -55.50 24.94 -68.79
CA THR A 652 -54.73 25.49 -69.91
C THR A 652 -55.07 24.79 -71.23
N ASN A 653 -55.17 23.47 -71.22
CA ASN A 653 -55.53 22.68 -72.40
C ASN A 653 -56.97 22.95 -72.86
N VAL A 654 -57.94 22.91 -71.94
CA VAL A 654 -59.36 23.22 -72.25
C VAL A 654 -59.51 24.62 -72.82
N SER A 655 -58.75 25.59 -72.30
CA SER A 655 -58.83 26.97 -72.77
C SER A 655 -58.28 27.15 -74.19
N HIS A 656 -57.26 26.39 -74.58
CA HIS A 656 -56.77 26.36 -75.96
C HIS A 656 -57.87 25.88 -76.91
N ASP A 657 -58.60 24.84 -76.51
CA ASP A 657 -59.70 24.27 -77.29
C ASP A 657 -60.91 25.21 -77.40
N ILE A 658 -61.12 26.11 -76.41
CA ILE A 658 -62.15 27.17 -76.48
C ILE A 658 -61.72 28.34 -77.38
N LYS A 659 -60.43 28.69 -77.42
CA LYS A 659 -59.92 29.84 -78.19
C LYS A 659 -60.11 29.67 -79.70
N THR A 660 -59.93 28.45 -80.21
CA THR A 660 -60.00 28.13 -81.64
C THR A 660 -61.39 28.38 -82.23
N PRO A 661 -62.50 27.77 -81.74
CA PRO A 661 -63.84 28.03 -82.26
C PRO A 661 -64.29 29.47 -82.03
N LEU A 662 -63.87 30.10 -80.92
CA LEU A 662 -64.20 31.49 -80.63
C LEU A 662 -63.59 32.48 -81.63
N THR A 663 -62.35 32.24 -82.06
CA THR A 663 -61.69 33.06 -83.07
C THR A 663 -62.47 33.02 -84.39
N SER A 664 -62.98 31.85 -84.76
CA SER A 664 -63.86 31.69 -85.92
C SER A 664 -65.16 32.48 -85.77
N ILE A 665 -65.82 32.41 -84.61
CA ILE A 665 -67.05 33.18 -84.34
C ILE A 665 -66.80 34.69 -84.48
N ILE A 666 -65.72 35.20 -83.88
CA ILE A 666 -65.34 36.62 -83.98
C ILE A 666 -65.10 37.01 -85.44
N ASN A 667 -64.35 36.21 -86.20
CA ASN A 667 -64.10 36.48 -87.61
C ASN A 667 -65.39 36.54 -88.43
N TYR A 668 -66.33 35.60 -88.22
CA TYR A 668 -67.62 35.63 -88.92
C TYR A 668 -68.47 36.84 -88.53
N VAL A 669 -68.47 37.22 -87.25
CA VAL A 669 -69.15 38.44 -86.79
C VAL A 669 -68.51 39.69 -87.40
N ASP A 670 -67.18 39.76 -87.45
CA ASP A 670 -66.45 40.87 -88.09
C ASP A 670 -66.69 40.95 -89.60
N LEU A 671 -66.84 39.81 -90.28
CA LEU A 671 -67.26 39.76 -91.69
C LEU A 671 -68.70 40.27 -91.84
N LEU A 672 -69.63 39.82 -91.01
CA LEU A 672 -71.02 40.27 -91.02
C LEU A 672 -71.16 41.77 -90.72
N LYS A 673 -70.30 42.36 -89.90
CA LYS A 673 -70.25 43.81 -89.63
C LYS A 673 -69.83 44.65 -90.83
N ARG A 674 -69.13 44.05 -91.81
CA ARG A 674 -68.66 44.72 -93.03
C ARG A 674 -69.65 44.64 -94.19
N GLU A 675 -70.63 43.73 -94.10
CA GLU A 675 -71.72 43.63 -95.06
C GLU A 675 -72.73 44.76 -94.84
N ASP A 676 -73.24 45.36 -95.92
CA ASP A 676 -74.24 46.44 -95.86
C ASP A 676 -75.66 45.89 -95.58
N ILE A 677 -75.90 45.51 -94.33
CA ILE A 677 -77.15 44.88 -93.90
C ILE A 677 -78.16 45.97 -93.50
N GLN A 678 -79.20 46.17 -94.31
CA GLN A 678 -80.24 47.20 -94.09
C GLN A 678 -81.25 46.87 -92.97
N ASN A 679 -81.21 45.66 -92.40
CA ASN A 679 -82.14 45.22 -91.35
C ASN A 679 -81.64 45.59 -89.94
N GLU A 680 -82.32 46.54 -89.30
CA GLU A 680 -82.00 47.07 -87.97
C GLU A 680 -81.94 45.98 -86.87
N LYS A 681 -82.81 44.96 -86.92
CA LYS A 681 -82.76 43.83 -85.96
C LYS A 681 -81.54 42.93 -86.18
N ALA A 682 -81.13 42.75 -87.44
CA ALA A 682 -79.94 41.94 -87.75
C ALA A 682 -78.65 42.67 -87.31
N GLN A 683 -78.58 43.99 -87.52
CA GLN A 683 -77.49 44.82 -87.00
C GLN A 683 -77.41 44.75 -85.47
N GLU A 684 -78.55 44.79 -84.78
CA GLU A 684 -78.62 44.64 -83.33
C GLU A 684 -78.11 43.25 -82.87
N TYR A 685 -78.51 42.17 -83.53
CA TYR A 685 -78.02 40.83 -83.23
C TYR A 685 -76.51 40.69 -83.46
N ILE A 686 -75.99 41.25 -84.56
CA ILE A 686 -74.55 41.26 -84.86
C ILE A 686 -73.79 42.04 -83.78
N ARG A 687 -74.32 43.19 -83.35
CA ARG A 687 -73.75 43.98 -82.24
C ARG A 687 -73.70 43.18 -80.94
N ILE A 688 -74.79 42.50 -80.59
CA ILE A 688 -74.84 41.63 -79.40
C ILE A 688 -73.86 40.46 -79.53
N LEU A 689 -73.81 39.79 -80.68
CA LEU A 689 -72.90 38.67 -80.93
C LEU A 689 -71.43 39.10 -80.84
N ASP A 690 -71.08 40.28 -81.37
CA ASP A 690 -69.75 40.86 -81.24
C ASP A 690 -69.41 41.11 -79.77
N GLU A 691 -70.29 41.81 -79.04
CA GLU A 691 -70.10 42.08 -77.60
C GLU A 691 -69.90 40.77 -76.80
N LYS A 692 -70.74 39.75 -77.03
CA LYS A 692 -70.64 38.47 -76.32
C LYS A 692 -69.41 37.67 -76.73
N SER A 693 -69.03 37.67 -78.00
CA SER A 693 -67.84 36.95 -78.48
C SER A 693 -66.55 37.60 -77.98
N GLN A 694 -66.46 38.93 -78.02
CA GLN A 694 -65.34 39.68 -77.44
C GLN A 694 -65.28 39.53 -75.91
N ARG A 695 -66.44 39.48 -75.24
CA ARG A 695 -66.50 39.20 -73.80
C ARG A 695 -66.00 37.79 -73.49
N LEU A 696 -66.40 36.77 -74.25
CA LEU A 696 -65.91 35.41 -74.07
C LEU A 696 -64.40 35.33 -74.33
N LYS A 697 -63.87 36.08 -75.30
CA LYS A 697 -62.42 36.12 -75.59
C LYS A 697 -61.65 36.67 -74.41
N ARG A 698 -62.13 37.77 -73.82
CA ARG A 698 -61.56 38.34 -72.59
C ARG A 698 -61.59 37.34 -71.44
N LEU A 699 -62.72 36.66 -71.21
CA LEU A 699 -62.86 35.66 -70.13
C LEU A 699 -61.91 34.47 -70.29
N THR A 700 -61.78 33.93 -71.50
CA THR A 700 -60.88 32.81 -71.77
C THR A 700 -59.42 33.21 -71.58
N LEU A 701 -59.04 34.43 -72.01
CA LEU A 701 -57.68 34.95 -71.80
C LEU A 701 -57.38 35.15 -70.31
N ASP A 702 -58.31 35.76 -69.56
CA ASP A 702 -58.19 35.96 -68.11
C ASP A 702 -58.11 34.62 -67.36
N LEU A 703 -58.86 33.59 -67.79
CA LEU A 703 -58.84 32.25 -67.19
C LEU A 703 -57.48 31.55 -67.38
N VAL A 704 -56.93 31.60 -68.60
CA VAL A 704 -55.61 31.04 -68.90
C VAL A 704 -54.54 31.75 -68.09
N GLU A 705 -54.61 33.08 -68.04
CA GLU A 705 -53.69 33.90 -67.28
C GLU A 705 -53.75 33.54 -65.78
N ALA A 706 -54.94 33.49 -65.19
CA ALA A 706 -55.13 33.08 -63.79
C ALA A 706 -54.61 31.67 -63.52
N SER A 707 -54.85 30.71 -64.43
CA SER A 707 -54.36 29.33 -64.30
C SER A 707 -52.84 29.26 -64.30
N LYS A 708 -52.18 29.94 -65.25
CA LYS A 708 -50.71 29.99 -65.34
C LYS A 708 -50.06 30.64 -64.13
N ILE A 709 -50.69 31.67 -63.57
CA ILE A 709 -50.16 32.34 -62.38
C ILE A 709 -50.24 31.40 -61.17
N SER A 710 -51.38 30.75 -60.92
CA SER A 710 -51.50 29.87 -59.74
C SER A 710 -50.77 28.54 -59.84
N SER A 711 -50.45 28.06 -61.05
CA SER A 711 -49.56 26.91 -61.22
C SER A 711 -48.07 27.25 -61.11
N GLY A 712 -47.74 28.54 -60.99
CA GLY A 712 -46.36 29.02 -60.99
C GLY A 712 -45.69 28.97 -62.36
N ASN A 713 -46.41 28.66 -63.44
CA ASN A 713 -45.88 28.54 -64.80
C ASN A 713 -45.90 29.88 -65.57
N ILE A 714 -45.76 30.99 -64.84
CA ILE A 714 -45.66 32.35 -65.38
C ILE A 714 -44.19 32.74 -65.57
N THR A 715 -43.88 33.32 -66.73
CA THR A 715 -42.57 33.94 -66.97
C THR A 715 -42.64 35.42 -66.63
N LEU A 716 -41.82 35.85 -65.67
CA LEU A 716 -41.69 37.24 -65.25
C LEU A 716 -40.39 37.83 -65.81
N LYS A 717 -40.48 39.01 -66.41
CA LYS A 717 -39.34 39.81 -66.84
C LYS A 717 -39.06 40.87 -65.78
N MET A 718 -38.46 40.43 -64.69
CA MET A 718 -38.16 41.32 -63.57
C MET A 718 -37.12 42.37 -63.99
N GLY A 719 -37.37 43.63 -63.61
CA GLY A 719 -36.47 44.73 -63.84
C GLY A 719 -36.68 45.84 -62.81
N GLN A 720 -35.83 46.86 -62.88
CA GLN A 720 -35.99 48.06 -62.07
C GLN A 720 -37.17 48.88 -62.61
N LEU A 721 -38.16 49.14 -61.77
CA LEU A 721 -39.39 49.84 -62.14
C LEU A 721 -39.61 51.06 -61.23
N ASN A 722 -39.79 52.24 -61.84
CA ASN A 722 -40.22 53.45 -61.15
C ASN A 722 -41.74 53.45 -60.98
N VAL A 723 -42.21 53.29 -59.74
CA VAL A 723 -43.65 53.20 -59.43
C VAL A 723 -44.37 54.52 -59.73
N SER A 724 -43.74 55.66 -59.44
CA SER A 724 -44.33 56.99 -59.67
C SER A 724 -44.64 57.23 -61.15
N GLU A 725 -43.71 56.86 -62.05
CA GLU A 725 -43.90 56.99 -63.50
C GLU A 725 -45.01 56.08 -64.01
N LEU A 726 -44.99 54.80 -63.61
CA LEU A 726 -46.01 53.83 -64.04
C LEU A 726 -47.42 54.25 -63.60
N PHE A 727 -47.56 54.73 -62.36
CA PHE A 727 -48.84 55.22 -61.83
C PHE A 727 -49.33 56.47 -62.56
N THR A 728 -48.44 57.42 -62.81
CA THR A 728 -48.77 58.65 -63.53
C THR A 728 -49.25 58.34 -64.95
N GLN A 729 -48.56 57.42 -65.64
CA GLN A 729 -48.98 56.94 -66.96
C GLN A 729 -50.36 56.23 -66.90
N ALA A 730 -50.58 55.39 -65.88
CA ALA A 730 -51.83 54.65 -65.72
C ALA A 730 -53.03 55.57 -65.43
N ILE A 731 -52.81 56.61 -64.63
CA ILE A 731 -53.83 57.65 -64.35
C ILE A 731 -54.16 58.41 -65.64
N GLY A 732 -53.15 58.78 -66.43
CA GLY A 732 -53.31 59.48 -67.71
C GLY A 732 -54.10 58.68 -68.75
N GLU A 733 -53.84 57.37 -68.89
CA GLU A 733 -54.56 56.53 -69.87
C GLU A 733 -56.07 56.42 -69.58
N TYR A 734 -56.47 56.57 -68.31
CA TYR A 734 -57.87 56.54 -67.91
C TYR A 734 -58.53 57.93 -67.82
N GLU A 735 -57.84 59.02 -68.17
CA GLU A 735 -58.34 60.39 -67.98
C GLU A 735 -59.73 60.63 -68.61
N ASP A 736 -59.93 60.17 -69.85
CA ASP A 736 -61.21 60.32 -70.54
C ASP A 736 -62.34 59.55 -69.83
N LYS A 737 -62.03 58.35 -69.32
CA LYS A 737 -62.98 57.51 -68.56
C LYS A 737 -63.33 58.12 -67.21
N TRP A 738 -62.38 58.78 -66.55
CA TRP A 738 -62.63 59.51 -65.31
C TRP A 738 -63.59 60.68 -65.55
N LYS A 739 -63.36 61.47 -66.61
CA LYS A 739 -64.22 62.60 -67.00
C LYS A 739 -65.63 62.15 -67.37
N GLU A 740 -65.78 61.04 -68.10
CA GLU A 740 -67.08 60.46 -68.47
C GLU A 740 -67.97 60.17 -67.24
N LYS A 741 -67.37 59.67 -66.16
CA LYS A 741 -68.07 59.38 -64.88
C LYS A 741 -67.96 60.49 -63.84
N GLY A 742 -67.39 61.64 -64.19
CA GLY A 742 -67.17 62.75 -63.24
C GLY A 742 -66.32 62.37 -62.01
N LEU A 743 -65.45 61.35 -62.14
CA LEU A 743 -64.58 60.92 -61.05
C LEU A 743 -63.39 61.88 -60.93
N GLN A 744 -63.10 62.36 -59.72
CA GLN A 744 -61.97 63.24 -59.45
C GLN A 744 -60.80 62.43 -58.90
N ILE A 745 -59.69 62.36 -59.65
CA ILE A 745 -58.48 61.66 -59.18
C ILE A 745 -57.66 62.60 -58.28
N VAL A 746 -57.35 62.12 -57.07
CA VAL A 746 -56.44 62.77 -56.13
C VAL A 746 -55.21 61.87 -55.99
N ALA A 747 -54.11 62.25 -56.62
CA ALA A 747 -52.89 61.45 -56.68
C ALA A 747 -51.75 62.12 -55.90
N ASP A 748 -51.18 61.39 -54.93
CA ASP A 748 -49.96 61.73 -54.20
C ASP A 748 -48.94 60.61 -54.47
N VAL A 749 -48.28 60.66 -55.64
CA VAL A 749 -47.48 59.55 -56.17
C VAL A 749 -46.00 59.89 -56.34
N GLU A 750 -45.62 61.14 -56.14
CA GLU A 750 -44.23 61.60 -56.23
C GLU A 750 -43.49 61.37 -54.89
N PRO A 751 -42.17 61.11 -54.92
CA PRO A 751 -41.36 61.07 -53.71
C PRO A 751 -41.44 62.39 -52.94
N LYS A 752 -41.58 62.32 -51.60
CA LYS A 752 -41.53 63.52 -50.76
C LYS A 752 -40.13 64.13 -50.75
N ASP A 753 -40.04 65.43 -50.47
CA ASP A 753 -38.78 66.17 -50.44
C ASP A 753 -37.70 65.45 -49.60
N GLY A 754 -36.62 65.05 -50.25
CA GLY A 754 -35.49 64.34 -49.61
C GLY A 754 -35.56 62.80 -49.67
N GLU A 755 -36.62 62.21 -50.23
CA GLU A 755 -36.72 60.76 -50.43
C GLU A 755 -36.17 60.32 -51.80
N PRO A 756 -35.51 59.14 -51.89
CA PRO A 756 -35.08 58.60 -53.18
C PRO A 756 -36.29 58.08 -53.99
N PRO A 757 -36.19 58.02 -55.34
CA PRO A 757 -37.26 57.55 -56.20
C PRO A 757 -37.86 56.21 -55.73
N TYR A 758 -39.18 56.07 -55.91
CA TYR A 758 -39.91 54.86 -55.53
C TYR A 758 -39.64 53.73 -56.54
N LEU A 759 -38.47 53.10 -56.39
CA LEU A 759 -38.00 52.00 -57.23
C LEU A 759 -38.33 50.64 -56.61
N ILE A 760 -38.87 49.72 -57.41
CA ILE A 760 -39.15 48.33 -57.04
C ILE A 760 -38.56 47.37 -58.06
N TRP A 761 -38.32 46.12 -57.67
CA TRP A 761 -37.89 45.05 -58.56
C TRP A 761 -39.11 44.24 -59.02
N ALA A 762 -39.67 44.59 -60.18
CA ALA A 762 -40.92 44.03 -60.68
C ALA A 762 -40.95 43.99 -62.21
N ASP A 763 -41.89 43.23 -62.77
CA ASP A 763 -42.18 43.18 -64.20
C ASP A 763 -43.15 44.34 -64.55
N SER A 764 -42.72 45.23 -65.45
CA SER A 764 -43.49 46.42 -65.84
C SER A 764 -44.84 46.06 -66.46
N ASP A 765 -44.89 45.04 -67.32
CA ASP A 765 -46.10 44.65 -68.04
C ASP A 765 -47.12 44.02 -67.09
N ARG A 766 -46.63 43.22 -66.13
CA ARG A 766 -47.49 42.57 -65.11
C ARG A 766 -47.97 43.56 -64.07
N THR A 767 -47.14 44.50 -63.66
CA THR A 767 -47.54 45.57 -62.73
C THR A 767 -48.55 46.52 -63.39
N TRP A 768 -48.36 46.85 -64.67
CA TRP A 768 -49.36 47.56 -65.45
C TRP A 768 -50.70 46.80 -65.50
N ARG A 769 -50.67 45.48 -65.72
CA ARG A 769 -51.87 44.62 -65.71
C ARG A 769 -52.61 44.64 -64.37
N VAL A 770 -51.88 44.67 -63.25
CA VAL A 770 -52.45 44.86 -61.90
C VAL A 770 -53.22 46.19 -61.85
N LEU A 771 -52.59 47.30 -62.25
CA LEU A 771 -53.21 48.63 -62.24
C LEU A 771 -54.43 48.71 -63.15
N ASN A 772 -54.33 48.16 -64.34
CA ASN A 772 -55.42 48.14 -65.30
C ASN A 772 -56.66 47.38 -64.77
N ASN A 773 -56.45 46.30 -64.02
CA ASN A 773 -57.55 45.59 -63.36
C ASN A 773 -58.17 46.40 -62.22
N LEU A 774 -57.35 47.11 -61.42
CA LEU A 774 -57.84 47.95 -60.32
C LEU A 774 -58.58 49.20 -60.83
N PHE A 775 -57.99 49.97 -61.74
CA PHE A 775 -58.61 51.14 -62.36
C PHE A 775 -59.83 50.76 -63.20
N GLY A 776 -59.80 49.62 -63.89
CA GLY A 776 -60.98 49.06 -64.56
C GLY A 776 -62.11 48.74 -63.60
N ASN A 777 -61.82 48.25 -62.38
CA ASN A 777 -62.83 48.04 -61.34
C ASN A 777 -63.37 49.35 -60.79
N ILE A 778 -62.50 50.34 -60.50
CA ILE A 778 -62.92 51.67 -60.06
C ILE A 778 -63.84 52.31 -61.09
N TYR A 779 -63.45 52.30 -62.37
CA TYR A 779 -64.28 52.82 -63.44
C TYR A 779 -65.66 52.16 -63.46
N LYS A 780 -65.77 50.85 -63.24
CA LYS A 780 -67.06 50.14 -63.28
C LYS A 780 -67.94 50.41 -62.06
N TYR A 781 -67.36 50.38 -60.86
CA TYR A 781 -68.12 50.26 -59.61
C TYR A 781 -68.06 51.49 -58.72
N ALA A 782 -67.21 52.47 -58.98
CA ALA A 782 -67.16 53.69 -58.18
C ALA A 782 -68.45 54.53 -58.32
N MET A 783 -68.86 55.16 -57.23
CA MET A 783 -70.00 56.09 -57.23
C MET A 783 -69.67 57.30 -58.12
N GLN A 784 -70.57 57.64 -59.04
CA GLN A 784 -70.38 58.76 -59.97
C GLN A 784 -70.19 60.09 -59.22
N GLY A 785 -69.29 60.97 -59.69
CA GLY A 785 -69.04 62.26 -59.04
C GLY A 785 -68.16 62.22 -57.78
N THR A 786 -67.62 61.05 -57.41
CA THR A 786 -66.77 60.90 -56.21
C THR A 786 -65.27 61.01 -56.51
N ARG A 787 -64.46 60.99 -55.45
CA ARG A 787 -63.00 61.06 -55.53
C ARG A 787 -62.38 59.67 -55.48
N VAL A 788 -61.31 59.48 -56.24
CA VAL A 788 -60.45 58.30 -56.18
C VAL A 788 -59.09 58.75 -55.68
N TYR A 789 -58.62 58.13 -54.60
CA TYR A 789 -57.33 58.47 -53.99
C TYR A 789 -56.28 57.44 -54.39
N CYS A 790 -55.17 57.91 -54.94
CA CYS A 790 -53.99 57.10 -55.25
C CYS A 790 -52.80 57.68 -54.50
N ASP A 791 -52.14 56.87 -53.67
CA ASP A 791 -51.08 57.31 -52.76
C ASP A 791 -49.92 56.33 -52.84
N VAL A 792 -48.70 56.81 -53.02
CA VAL A 792 -47.48 56.00 -53.01
C VAL A 792 -46.55 56.54 -51.94
N ARG A 793 -46.18 55.70 -50.99
CA ARG A 793 -45.34 56.08 -49.85
C ARG A 793 -44.26 55.06 -49.59
N ARG A 794 -43.12 55.54 -49.13
CA ARG A 794 -42.12 54.69 -48.51
C ARG A 794 -42.52 54.42 -47.05
N THR A 795 -42.57 53.15 -46.67
CA THR A 795 -42.93 52.71 -45.32
C THR A 795 -41.83 51.81 -44.75
N THR A 796 -41.56 51.94 -43.45
CA THR A 796 -40.74 50.99 -42.70
C THR A 796 -41.75 50.14 -41.93
N ALA A 797 -41.88 48.87 -42.30
CA ALA A 797 -42.95 48.04 -41.77
C ALA A 797 -42.82 47.87 -40.24
N MET A 798 -43.79 48.41 -39.50
CA MET A 798 -44.13 47.96 -38.14
C MET A 798 -45.54 47.37 -38.25
N LYS A 799 -45.67 46.03 -38.28
CA LYS A 799 -46.99 45.38 -38.22
C LYS A 799 -47.65 45.72 -36.87
N PRO A 800 -48.82 46.36 -36.81
CA PRO A 800 -49.58 46.44 -35.58
C PRO A 800 -50.34 45.13 -35.41
N CYS A 801 -49.96 44.33 -34.42
CA CYS A 801 -50.80 43.22 -33.95
C CYS A 801 -52.03 43.82 -33.26
N TYR A 802 -53.21 43.72 -33.89
CA TYR A 802 -54.47 44.01 -33.20
C TYR A 802 -54.71 42.94 -32.13
N ALA A 803 -54.79 43.38 -30.88
CA ALA A 803 -55.30 42.57 -29.78
C ALA A 803 -56.82 42.43 -29.95
N ALA A 804 -57.28 41.18 -30.08
CA ALA A 804 -58.68 40.84 -29.87
C ALA A 804 -58.84 40.38 -28.42
N ASP A 805 -59.56 41.18 -27.64
CA ASP A 805 -60.15 40.80 -26.37
C ASP A 805 -61.29 39.79 -26.64
N ASP A 806 -61.27 38.62 -26.01
CA ASP A 806 -62.37 38.13 -25.17
C ASP A 806 -62.12 36.74 -24.54
N VAL A 807 -62.08 36.77 -23.20
CA VAL A 807 -62.70 35.86 -22.20
C VAL A 807 -62.52 34.33 -22.33
N CYS A 808 -61.77 33.73 -21.38
CA CYS A 808 -62.34 32.76 -20.43
C CYS A 808 -61.43 32.47 -19.22
N GLN A 809 -62.11 32.32 -18.09
CA GLN A 809 -61.62 32.16 -16.72
C GLN A 809 -60.98 30.79 -16.47
N THR A 810 -59.92 30.74 -15.66
CA THR A 810 -59.86 30.05 -14.34
C THR A 810 -58.39 29.95 -13.90
N GLY A 811 -58.15 30.27 -12.63
CA GLY A 811 -56.82 30.55 -12.11
C GLY A 811 -55.95 29.33 -11.81
N LYS A 812 -54.65 29.50 -11.99
CA LYS A 812 -53.63 29.39 -10.92
C LYS A 812 -52.30 29.94 -11.45
N ARG A 813 -51.77 30.91 -10.71
CA ARG A 813 -50.45 31.52 -10.93
C ARG A 813 -49.36 30.50 -10.61
N GLU A 814 -48.39 30.38 -11.50
CA GLU A 814 -46.98 30.31 -11.12
C GLU A 814 -46.08 30.74 -12.29
N SER A 815 -45.59 31.98 -12.14
CA SER A 815 -44.32 32.53 -12.61
C SER A 815 -43.50 31.68 -13.58
N ARG A 816 -43.56 32.01 -14.88
CA ARG A 816 -42.44 31.80 -15.80
C ARG A 816 -41.84 33.14 -16.19
N ASN A 817 -40.54 33.23 -15.88
CA ASN A 817 -39.68 34.37 -16.13
C ASN A 817 -39.70 34.78 -17.60
N ALA A 818 -39.90 36.08 -17.81
CA ALA A 818 -39.37 36.82 -18.93
C ALA A 818 -37.87 36.51 -19.07
N ASN A 819 -37.50 35.97 -20.23
CA ASN A 819 -36.19 36.08 -20.90
C ASN A 819 -36.21 35.14 -22.11
N GLU A 820 -37.10 35.40 -23.05
CA GLU A 820 -36.84 35.08 -24.44
C GLU A 820 -36.37 36.39 -25.07
N ALA A 821 -35.05 36.47 -25.26
CA ALA A 821 -34.43 37.47 -26.11
C ALA A 821 -35.00 37.25 -27.51
N TYR A 822 -35.97 38.08 -27.85
CA TYR A 822 -36.47 38.28 -29.19
C TYR A 822 -35.26 38.60 -30.07
N ASP A 823 -35.03 37.78 -31.09
CA ASP A 823 -33.93 37.97 -32.04
C ASP A 823 -34.15 39.29 -32.78
N ALA A 824 -33.42 40.32 -32.35
CA ALA A 824 -33.46 41.67 -32.89
C ALA A 824 -32.64 41.76 -34.18
N SER A 825 -32.94 40.88 -35.15
CA SER A 825 -32.45 40.97 -36.52
C SER A 825 -33.58 40.93 -37.55
N ALA A 826 -34.80 41.36 -37.18
CA ALA A 826 -35.77 41.79 -38.17
C ALA A 826 -35.20 43.05 -38.85
N THR A 827 -34.57 42.85 -40.00
CA THR A 827 -34.18 43.92 -40.91
C THR A 827 -35.39 44.84 -41.10
N ASN A 828 -35.24 46.13 -40.77
CA ASN A 828 -36.15 47.18 -41.18
C ASN A 828 -36.18 47.19 -42.72
N GLU A 829 -37.01 46.35 -43.32
CA GLU A 829 -37.19 46.34 -44.75
C GLU A 829 -37.95 47.61 -45.12
N ASN A 830 -37.24 48.48 -45.83
CA ASN A 830 -37.82 49.67 -46.44
C ASN A 830 -38.72 49.19 -47.59
N ARG A 831 -40.02 49.46 -47.51
CA ARG A 831 -41.02 49.02 -48.50
C ARG A 831 -41.66 50.23 -49.18
N ILE A 832 -42.13 50.03 -50.41
CA ILE A 832 -42.96 50.99 -51.14
C ILE A 832 -44.40 50.50 -51.05
N GLU A 833 -45.23 51.22 -50.30
CA GLU A 833 -46.66 50.98 -50.19
C GLU A 833 -47.42 51.84 -51.19
N ILE A 834 -48.35 51.21 -51.89
CA ILE A 834 -49.24 51.80 -52.87
C ILE A 834 -50.65 51.59 -52.35
N THR A 835 -51.40 52.67 -52.18
CA THR A 835 -52.79 52.62 -51.74
C THR A 835 -53.70 53.24 -52.79
N ILE A 836 -54.75 52.51 -53.18
CA ILE A 836 -55.81 53.00 -54.06
C ILE A 836 -57.15 52.89 -53.33
N LYS A 837 -57.93 53.99 -53.28
CA LYS A 837 -59.22 54.04 -52.59
C LYS A 837 -60.31 54.66 -53.45
N ASN A 838 -61.51 54.09 -53.41
CA ASN A 838 -62.71 54.69 -54.00
C ASN A 838 -63.95 54.42 -53.13
N ILE A 839 -64.99 55.22 -53.33
CA ILE A 839 -66.33 54.96 -52.79
C ILE A 839 -67.09 54.15 -53.83
N SER A 840 -67.65 53.02 -53.44
CA SER A 840 -68.42 52.12 -54.30
C SER A 840 -69.86 52.60 -54.43
N ALA A 841 -70.47 52.43 -55.61
CA ALA A 841 -71.86 52.84 -55.86
C ALA A 841 -72.90 52.00 -55.09
N GLN A 842 -72.53 50.78 -54.69
CA GLN A 842 -73.33 49.88 -53.87
C GLN A 842 -72.49 49.41 -52.67
N PRO A 843 -73.12 49.22 -51.49
CA PRO A 843 -72.43 48.69 -50.31
C PRO A 843 -71.95 47.26 -50.56
N LEU A 844 -70.73 46.96 -50.10
CA LEU A 844 -70.08 45.65 -50.29
C LEU A 844 -70.38 44.76 -49.06
N ASN A 845 -71.29 43.79 -49.20
CA ASN A 845 -71.67 42.85 -48.13
C ASN A 845 -70.86 41.53 -48.18
N ILE A 846 -69.62 41.56 -48.67
CA ILE A 846 -68.76 40.38 -48.84
C ILE A 846 -67.45 40.62 -48.10
N ALA A 847 -66.88 39.57 -47.49
CA ALA A 847 -65.59 39.66 -46.82
C ALA A 847 -64.46 40.01 -47.82
N ALA A 848 -63.47 40.78 -47.36
CA ALA A 848 -62.35 41.22 -48.20
C ALA A 848 -61.56 40.05 -48.83
N ASP A 849 -61.41 38.94 -48.10
CA ASP A 849 -60.72 37.74 -48.60
C ASP A 849 -61.51 37.03 -49.72
N GLU A 850 -62.83 36.95 -49.60
CA GLU A 850 -63.71 36.34 -50.61
C GLU A 850 -63.70 37.12 -51.94
N LEU A 851 -63.57 38.45 -51.91
CA LEU A 851 -63.47 39.26 -53.14
C LEU A 851 -62.21 38.97 -53.98
N THR A 852 -61.19 38.34 -53.37
CA THR A 852 -59.97 37.95 -54.08
C THR A 852 -60.01 36.51 -54.61
N GLU A 853 -61.06 35.75 -54.30
CA GLU A 853 -61.26 34.42 -54.86
C GLU A 853 -61.70 34.48 -56.33
N ARG A 854 -61.46 33.39 -57.06
CA ARG A 854 -61.76 33.30 -58.49
C ARG A 854 -63.27 33.24 -58.71
N PHE A 855 -63.75 34.02 -59.68
CA PHE A 855 -65.16 34.08 -60.11
C PHE A 855 -66.13 34.69 -59.09
N ILE A 856 -65.63 35.24 -57.97
CA ILE A 856 -66.44 35.98 -57.01
C ILE A 856 -66.69 37.41 -57.50
N ARG A 857 -67.88 37.93 -57.26
CA ARG A 857 -68.29 39.31 -57.57
C ARG A 857 -68.99 39.93 -56.37
N GLY A 858 -68.75 41.23 -56.17
CA GLY A 858 -69.31 42.02 -55.08
C GLY A 858 -70.74 42.54 -55.31
N ASP A 859 -71.31 42.37 -56.51
CA ASP A 859 -72.60 42.94 -56.88
C ASP A 859 -73.73 41.89 -57.00
N VAL A 860 -74.96 42.31 -56.67
CA VAL A 860 -76.14 41.43 -56.63
C VAL A 860 -76.72 41.18 -58.03
N SER A 861 -76.47 42.06 -59.01
CA SER A 861 -76.99 41.95 -60.38
C SER A 861 -76.01 41.23 -61.31
N ARG A 862 -76.32 39.99 -61.74
CA ARG A 862 -75.53 39.22 -62.72
C ARG A 862 -75.45 39.84 -64.14
N SER A 863 -75.98 41.05 -64.35
CA SER A 863 -76.07 41.74 -65.65
C SER A 863 -74.89 42.65 -66.00
N THR A 864 -73.95 42.90 -65.08
CA THR A 864 -72.80 43.80 -65.29
C THR A 864 -71.57 43.07 -65.90
N GLU A 865 -70.74 43.83 -66.63
CA GLU A 865 -69.54 43.35 -67.31
C GLU A 865 -68.37 43.10 -66.33
N GLY A 866 -68.27 41.88 -65.78
CA GLY A 866 -67.09 41.42 -65.02
C GLY A 866 -66.80 39.95 -65.24
N SER A 867 -65.56 39.51 -64.98
CA SER A 867 -65.16 38.08 -64.99
C SER A 867 -65.11 37.47 -63.59
N GLY A 868 -64.98 38.31 -62.55
CA GLY A 868 -64.64 37.86 -61.19
C GLY A 868 -63.21 37.34 -61.07
N LEU A 869 -62.36 37.52 -62.09
CA LEU A 869 -60.96 37.06 -62.08
C LEU A 869 -59.96 38.21 -61.82
N GLY A 870 -60.34 39.46 -62.08
CA GLY A 870 -59.42 40.61 -62.07
C GLY A 870 -58.68 40.82 -60.74
N LEU A 871 -59.38 40.77 -59.60
CA LEU A 871 -58.74 40.92 -58.28
C LEU A 871 -57.86 39.71 -57.92
N SER A 872 -58.28 38.50 -58.26
CA SER A 872 -57.47 37.28 -58.06
C SER A 872 -56.18 37.31 -58.89
N ILE A 873 -56.25 37.80 -60.13
CA ILE A 873 -55.09 37.98 -61.01
C ILE A 873 -54.17 39.05 -60.42
N ALA A 874 -54.72 40.20 -60.00
CA ALA A 874 -53.95 41.27 -59.39
C ALA A 874 -53.19 40.79 -58.14
N LYS A 875 -53.88 40.14 -57.20
CA LYS A 875 -53.29 39.57 -55.98
C LYS A 875 -52.18 38.58 -56.30
N ASN A 876 -52.43 37.64 -57.21
CA ASN A 876 -51.44 36.60 -57.53
C ASN A 876 -50.25 37.14 -58.33
N LEU A 877 -50.42 38.16 -59.19
CA LEU A 877 -49.31 38.82 -59.88
C LEU A 877 -48.43 39.62 -58.92
N VAL A 878 -49.02 40.32 -57.95
CA VAL A 878 -48.26 41.02 -56.91
C VAL A 878 -47.46 40.03 -56.07
N LYS A 879 -48.11 38.95 -55.60
CA LYS A 879 -47.42 37.87 -54.86
C LYS A 879 -46.32 37.19 -55.66
N ALA A 880 -46.54 36.91 -56.95
CA ALA A 880 -45.53 36.30 -57.82
C ALA A 880 -44.31 37.21 -58.02
N GLN A 881 -44.46 38.51 -57.83
CA GLN A 881 -43.39 39.51 -57.90
C GLN A 881 -42.80 39.87 -56.51
N GLY A 882 -43.17 39.14 -55.44
CA GLY A 882 -42.64 39.33 -54.09
C GLY A 882 -43.26 40.48 -53.29
N GLY A 883 -44.39 41.02 -53.72
CA GLY A 883 -45.17 42.01 -52.95
C GLY A 883 -46.32 41.39 -52.16
N GLU A 884 -46.91 42.14 -51.23
CA GLU A 884 -48.20 41.79 -50.61
C GLU A 884 -49.35 42.62 -51.20
N PHE A 885 -50.56 42.06 -51.13
CA PHE A 885 -51.78 42.64 -51.70
C PHE A 885 -52.91 42.42 -50.70
N GLU A 886 -53.45 43.52 -50.20
CA GLU A 886 -54.51 43.54 -49.20
C GLU A 886 -55.70 44.38 -49.66
N ILE A 887 -56.90 43.91 -49.33
CA ILE A 887 -58.15 44.66 -49.54
C ILE A 887 -58.69 45.03 -48.17
N TYR A 888 -59.06 46.29 -48.01
CA TYR A 888 -59.77 46.81 -46.85
C TYR A 888 -61.13 47.33 -47.29
N LEU A 889 -62.17 46.87 -46.61
CA LEU A 889 -63.56 47.25 -46.86
C LEU A 889 -64.12 47.90 -45.61
N ASP A 890 -64.78 49.04 -45.77
CA ASP A 890 -65.48 49.74 -44.69
C ASP A 890 -66.75 50.38 -45.25
N GLY A 891 -67.86 49.66 -45.15
CA GLY A 891 -69.14 50.05 -45.76
C GLY A 891 -69.08 50.11 -47.29
N ASP A 892 -69.09 51.34 -47.83
CA ASP A 892 -68.96 51.64 -49.26
C ASP A 892 -67.51 51.97 -49.67
N LEU A 893 -66.59 52.14 -48.71
CA LEU A 893 -65.18 52.38 -48.98
C LEU A 893 -64.48 51.08 -49.42
N PHE A 894 -63.92 51.11 -50.62
CA PHE A 894 -63.02 50.10 -51.15
C PHE A 894 -61.59 50.64 -51.15
N LYS A 895 -60.70 49.99 -50.40
CA LYS A 895 -59.26 50.29 -50.36
C LYS A 895 -58.48 49.05 -50.76
N VAL A 896 -57.49 49.22 -51.63
CA VAL A 896 -56.46 48.22 -51.93
C VAL A 896 -55.12 48.78 -51.48
N SER A 897 -54.36 47.98 -50.73
CA SER A 897 -52.95 48.24 -50.44
C SER A 897 -52.08 47.20 -51.13
N ILE A 898 -51.02 47.67 -51.80
CA ILE A 898 -50.01 46.86 -52.46
C ILE A 898 -48.66 47.32 -51.95
N ASP A 899 -47.84 46.41 -51.46
CA ASP A 899 -46.52 46.75 -50.97
C ASP A 899 -45.44 45.89 -51.62
N PHE A 900 -44.32 46.52 -51.96
CA PHE A 900 -43.14 45.87 -52.51
C PHE A 900 -41.91 46.25 -51.70
N PRO A 901 -40.90 45.36 -51.59
CA PRO A 901 -39.58 45.75 -51.10
C PRO A 901 -39.00 46.88 -51.96
N ALA A 902 -38.48 47.93 -51.32
CA ALA A 902 -37.82 49.01 -52.06
C ALA A 902 -36.50 48.49 -52.66
N TYR A 903 -36.27 48.80 -53.93
CA TYR A 903 -35.04 48.41 -54.62
C TYR A 903 -33.84 49.17 -54.04
N THR A 904 -32.76 48.44 -53.73
CA THR A 904 -31.46 48.98 -53.32
C THR A 904 -30.35 48.28 -54.11
N ASP A 905 -29.32 49.01 -54.54
CA ASP A 905 -28.24 48.50 -55.41
C ASP A 905 -27.47 47.26 -54.86
N ASN A 906 -27.63 46.93 -53.58
CA ASN A 906 -26.99 45.78 -52.91
C ASN A 906 -27.81 44.46 -52.92
N MET A 907 -28.94 44.38 -53.64
CA MET A 907 -29.83 43.19 -53.65
C MET A 907 -29.42 42.05 -54.61
N HIS A 908 -28.11 41.83 -54.85
CA HIS A 908 -27.60 40.70 -55.64
C HIS A 908 -26.59 39.82 -54.90
#